data_AF-A0A3Q7F5J8-F1
#
_entry.id   AF-A0A3Q7F5J8-F1
#
_cell.length_a   1.000
_cell.length_b   1.000
_cell.length_c   1.000
_cell.angle_alpha   90.00
_cell.angle_beta   90.00
_cell.angle_gamma   90.00
#
_symmetry.space_group_name_H-M   'P 1'
#
loop_
_entity.id
_entity.type
_entity.pdbx_description
1 polymer ?
#
loop_
_entity_poly.entity_id
_entity_poly.type
_entity_poly.pdbx_seq_one_letter_code
_entity_poly.pdbx_strand_id
1 'polypeptide(L)'
;MEEAEELNLKSFLKWAAELGISDSPSTCTTQSDSCLGKTLCVANFPKAGGRGLAAVRDIKKGELILRVPKGALMTSQNLMMNDVAFSIAVKNHPSLSSAQILAVGLLNEVNKGKSSRWWPYLKQFPRSYETLADFGKFEIQALQIDDAIWAAQKASRKAEQEWNEVTQLMHELKLKPQFLALKAWLWASGSISSRTMHIPWDEAGCLCPVGDFFNYAAPEEETSIYEDQGAGKPYFMQENSTLKSETELDSTTRLIDAGYEKDVSSYHFYARRNYRKGDQVLLSYGTYTNLELLQHYGFLLTENPNDKAFIPLEPDMYSLCSWDNESLYIHPDGKPSFALLSTLRFWAVPKTSRKSVVHLVYSGNRLSTESEVVAMRWLIMKCRTTLEVLQTTAPEDCRLLNILYKFQDIHKFPEVKEIPPPLASELCAFIEKNKNVASEGICSLSSVARRSTERWKLAILWSIGSLGCQFRRAYSLLSLNDLQDNKGARKQKTRKGRGIGSGKGKTAGRGHKGQKARGTYKFGFEGGQTPLRRRVPKRGFKNPFSLTFQDSGAIGKQIEDGARLMGRGAELIQWPIHLEVSRVTARAKAAVEAAGGSVRRVHYNKLGLRALLKPEWFEKKGRLLPRPARPPPKLKDKVDSIGRLPAPTKPLPFVVEEAESVSAAPA
;
A
#
# COMPACT_ATOMS: atom_id res chain seq x y z
N MET A 1 14.90 41.23 10.69
CA MET A 1 14.91 39.74 10.81
C MET A 1 15.07 39.12 9.43
N GLU A 2 14.29 39.58 8.44
CA GLU A 2 14.37 39.12 7.04
C GLU A 2 15.74 39.31 6.38
N GLU A 3 16.41 40.45 6.53
CA GLU A 3 17.76 40.66 5.95
C GLU A 3 18.79 39.65 6.45
N ALA A 4 18.74 39.29 7.74
CA ALA A 4 19.63 38.30 8.33
C ALA A 4 19.32 36.87 7.83
N GLU A 5 18.05 36.55 7.57
CA GLU A 5 17.65 35.28 6.97
C GLU A 5 18.08 35.20 5.49
N GLU A 6 17.99 36.29 4.75
CA GLU A 6 18.43 36.35 3.36
C GLU A 6 19.96 36.20 3.23
N LEU A 7 20.73 36.86 4.10
CA LEU A 7 22.19 36.68 4.21
C LEU A 7 22.55 35.23 4.59
N ASN A 8 21.79 34.63 5.50
CA ASN A 8 21.97 33.23 5.88
C ASN A 8 21.65 32.26 4.72
N LEU A 9 20.67 32.58 3.89
CA LEU A 9 20.32 31.77 2.72
C LEU A 9 21.39 31.90 1.63
N LYS A 10 21.84 33.11 1.32
CA LYS A 10 22.91 33.36 0.34
C LYS A 10 24.20 32.62 0.70
N SER A 11 24.62 32.68 1.96
CA SER A 11 25.79 31.93 2.44
C SER A 11 25.63 30.42 2.35
N PHE A 12 24.42 29.89 2.60
CA PHE A 12 24.11 28.47 2.41
C PHE A 12 24.16 28.03 0.94
N LEU A 13 23.59 28.80 0.02
CA LEU A 13 23.60 28.46 -1.41
C LEU A 13 25.00 28.51 -2.01
N LYS A 14 25.85 29.42 -1.53
CA LYS A 14 27.28 29.46 -1.88
C LYS A 14 28.02 28.22 -1.38
N TRP A 15 27.85 27.87 -0.09
CA TRP A 15 28.42 26.64 0.48
C TRP A 15 27.96 25.38 -0.26
N ALA A 16 26.69 25.31 -0.66
CA ALA A 16 26.15 24.19 -1.44
C ALA A 16 26.79 24.12 -2.84
N ALA A 17 27.05 25.25 -3.49
CA ALA A 17 27.75 25.31 -4.77
C ALA A 17 29.21 24.83 -4.66
N GLU A 18 29.91 25.19 -3.59
CA GLU A 18 31.27 24.72 -3.28
C GLU A 18 31.34 23.20 -3.08
N LEU A 19 30.25 22.58 -2.61
CA LEU A 19 30.11 21.12 -2.53
C LEU A 19 29.71 20.45 -3.85
N GLY A 20 29.53 21.21 -4.93
CA GLY A 20 29.18 20.72 -6.26
C GLY A 20 27.68 20.49 -6.49
N ILE A 21 26.81 21.01 -5.63
CA ILE A 21 25.36 20.99 -5.84
C ILE A 21 25.00 21.95 -6.97
N SER A 22 24.13 21.54 -7.90
CA SER A 22 23.73 22.40 -9.02
C SER A 22 22.34 22.07 -9.57
N ASP A 23 21.59 23.11 -9.95
CA ASP A 23 20.35 23.05 -10.74
C ASP A 23 20.57 23.21 -12.25
N SER A 24 21.83 23.16 -12.70
CA SER A 24 22.21 23.31 -14.10
C SER A 24 21.82 22.06 -14.91
N PRO A 25 21.11 22.20 -16.05
CA PRO A 25 20.77 21.07 -16.92
C PRO A 25 22.01 20.50 -17.65
N SER A 26 23.10 21.28 -17.75
CA SER A 26 24.37 20.86 -18.33
C SER A 26 25.33 20.35 -17.25
N THR A 27 26.07 19.27 -17.55
CA THR A 27 27.11 18.69 -16.67
C THR A 27 28.37 19.56 -16.50
N CYS A 28 28.46 20.68 -17.23
CA CYS A 28 29.62 21.57 -17.20
C CYS A 28 29.62 22.42 -15.91
N THR A 29 30.56 22.12 -15.01
CA THR A 29 30.80 22.82 -13.75
C THR A 29 31.57 24.11 -13.96
N THR A 30 30.88 25.18 -14.36
CA THR A 30 31.39 26.54 -14.13
C THR A 30 31.18 26.89 -12.66
N GLN A 31 32.22 27.32 -11.94
CA GLN A 31 32.08 27.84 -10.57
C GLN A 31 31.08 29.01 -10.59
N SER A 32 29.93 28.82 -9.94
CA SER A 32 28.92 29.86 -9.74
C SER A 32 28.84 30.22 -8.25
N ASP A 33 28.51 31.47 -7.96
CA ASP A 33 28.35 31.96 -6.58
C ASP A 33 27.13 31.36 -5.84
N SER A 34 26.26 30.63 -6.55
CA SER A 34 25.05 29.98 -6.03
C SER A 34 24.80 28.66 -6.75
N CYS A 35 24.33 27.64 -6.02
CA CYS A 35 23.94 26.33 -6.58
C CYS A 35 22.57 26.34 -7.28
N LEU A 36 21.78 27.39 -7.03
CA LEU A 36 20.47 27.64 -7.60
C LEU A 36 20.45 28.92 -8.43
N GLY A 37 19.52 29.02 -9.38
CA GLY A 37 19.24 30.22 -10.16
C GLY A 37 19.14 29.99 -11.67
N LYS A 38 19.50 28.80 -12.15
CA LYS A 38 19.37 28.42 -13.57
C LYS A 38 18.03 27.78 -13.89
N THR A 39 17.55 26.92 -12.99
CA THR A 39 16.31 26.16 -13.14
C THR A 39 15.38 26.41 -11.95
N LEU A 40 15.93 26.50 -10.74
CA LEU A 40 15.17 26.60 -9.49
C LEU A 40 15.62 27.81 -8.67
N CYS A 41 14.72 28.36 -7.85
CA CYS A 41 15.05 29.33 -6.81
C CYS A 41 14.26 29.06 -5.53
N VAL A 42 14.75 29.54 -4.40
CA VAL A 42 14.04 29.42 -3.12
C VAL A 42 12.96 30.50 -3.05
N ALA A 43 11.73 30.09 -2.73
CA ALA A 43 10.59 30.99 -2.56
C ALA A 43 9.76 30.59 -1.33
N ASN A 44 8.79 31.42 -0.94
CA ASN A 44 7.89 31.15 0.17
C ASN A 44 6.46 30.90 -0.33
N PHE A 45 5.88 29.77 0.08
CA PHE A 45 4.56 29.26 -0.26
C PHE A 45 3.75 29.01 1.02
N PRO A 46 3.07 30.03 1.57
CA PRO A 46 2.36 29.92 2.84
C PRO A 46 1.32 28.80 2.90
N LYS A 47 0.67 28.50 1.76
CA LYS A 47 -0.33 27.45 1.64
C LYS A 47 0.25 26.03 1.52
N ALA A 48 1.56 25.88 1.34
CA ALA A 48 2.25 24.62 1.10
C ALA A 48 3.37 24.34 2.11
N GLY A 49 3.26 24.88 3.34
CA GLY A 49 4.25 24.64 4.40
C GLY A 49 5.37 25.69 4.49
N GLY A 50 5.27 26.82 3.77
CA GLY A 50 6.24 27.90 3.83
C GLY A 50 7.31 27.77 2.75
N ARG A 51 8.59 27.70 3.14
CA ARG A 51 9.72 27.70 2.19
C ARG A 51 9.61 26.52 1.21
N GLY A 52 9.88 26.77 -0.07
CA GLY A 52 9.94 25.76 -1.12
C GLY A 52 10.81 26.18 -2.30
N LEU A 53 10.76 25.41 -3.39
CA LEU A 53 11.48 25.71 -4.64
C LEU A 53 10.51 26.11 -5.75
N ALA A 54 10.82 27.20 -6.44
CA ALA A 54 10.07 27.71 -7.59
C ALA A 54 10.86 27.56 -8.88
N ALA A 55 10.17 27.36 -10.00
CA ALA A 55 10.76 27.29 -11.32
C ALA A 55 11.18 28.69 -11.82
N VAL A 56 12.45 28.86 -12.20
CA VAL A 56 12.99 30.13 -12.74
C VAL A 56 12.68 30.29 -14.24
N ARG A 57 12.42 29.17 -14.91
CA ARG A 57 12.08 29.03 -16.33
C ARG A 57 11.04 27.94 -16.48
N ASP A 58 10.54 27.76 -17.69
CA ASP A 58 9.70 26.61 -18.00
C ASP A 58 10.53 25.31 -17.93
N ILE A 59 9.97 24.29 -17.30
CA ILE A 59 10.60 22.98 -17.05
C ILE A 59 9.71 21.90 -17.66
N LYS A 60 10.29 20.97 -18.41
CA LYS A 60 9.55 19.88 -19.04
C LYS A 60 9.48 18.65 -18.11
N LYS A 61 8.40 17.87 -18.20
CA LYS A 61 8.30 16.55 -17.54
C LYS A 61 9.51 15.68 -17.91
N GLY A 62 10.13 15.06 -16.92
CA GLY A 62 11.31 14.20 -17.04
C GLY A 62 12.66 14.94 -17.04
N GLU A 63 12.67 16.26 -16.99
CA GLU A 63 13.92 17.04 -17.01
C GLU A 63 14.69 16.94 -15.68
N LEU A 64 16.02 16.84 -15.74
CA LEU A 64 16.89 16.93 -14.56
C LEU A 64 16.91 18.37 -14.03
N ILE A 65 16.46 18.56 -12.78
CA ILE A 65 16.29 19.89 -12.18
C ILE A 65 17.24 20.17 -11.02
N LEU A 66 17.81 19.15 -10.36
CA LEU A 66 18.79 19.30 -9.29
C LEU A 66 19.69 18.06 -9.21
N ARG A 67 20.99 18.29 -9.02
CA ARG A 67 21.99 17.26 -8.74
C ARG A 67 22.73 17.55 -7.43
N VAL A 68 22.85 16.54 -6.58
CA VAL A 68 23.57 16.60 -5.30
C VAL A 68 24.64 15.50 -5.23
N PRO A 69 25.94 15.83 -5.23
CA PRO A 69 27.00 14.83 -5.14
C PRO A 69 26.97 13.98 -3.87
N LYS A 70 27.40 12.72 -3.94
CA LYS A 70 27.46 11.81 -2.77
C LYS A 70 28.18 12.41 -1.56
N GLY A 71 29.27 13.15 -1.79
CA GLY A 71 30.06 13.79 -0.75
C GLY A 71 29.37 14.96 -0.04
N ALA A 72 28.29 15.50 -0.62
CA ALA A 72 27.49 16.57 -0.02
C ALA A 72 26.36 16.04 0.89
N LEU A 73 25.93 14.79 0.67
CA LEU A 73 24.88 14.14 1.46
C LEU A 73 25.34 13.93 2.91
N MET A 74 24.44 14.14 3.87
CA MET A 74 24.68 13.78 5.26
C MET A 74 24.07 12.40 5.53
N THR A 75 24.96 11.42 5.74
CA THR A 75 24.65 10.01 5.98
C THR A 75 25.32 9.53 7.26
N SER A 76 24.84 8.43 7.83
CA SER A 76 25.49 7.81 9.00
C SER A 76 26.97 7.49 8.69
N GLN A 77 27.25 6.97 7.50
CA GLN A 77 28.59 6.67 7.01
C GLN A 77 29.48 7.91 6.94
N ASN A 78 29.01 9.01 6.33
CA ASN A 78 29.80 10.24 6.22
C ASN A 78 30.09 10.86 7.59
N LEU A 79 29.17 10.74 8.54
CA LEU A 79 29.36 11.22 9.92
C LEU A 79 30.41 10.37 10.65
N MET A 80 30.36 9.05 10.53
CA MET A 80 31.36 8.15 11.13
C MET A 80 32.74 8.28 10.50
N MET A 81 32.84 8.61 9.20
CA MET A 81 34.13 8.85 8.53
C MET A 81 34.79 10.15 8.97
N ASN A 82 34.00 11.21 9.19
CA ASN A 82 34.52 12.53 9.53
C ASN A 82 34.77 12.72 11.03
N ASP A 83 34.17 11.89 11.89
CA ASP A 83 34.30 12.00 13.35
C ASP A 83 34.63 10.62 13.97
N VAL A 84 35.90 10.47 14.35
CA VAL A 84 36.43 9.24 14.95
C VAL A 84 35.77 8.95 16.30
N ALA A 85 35.50 9.97 17.11
CA ALA A 85 34.84 9.80 18.41
C ALA A 85 33.41 9.29 18.22
N PHE A 86 32.68 9.86 17.24
CA PHE A 86 31.36 9.37 16.87
C PHE A 86 31.39 7.92 16.38
N SER A 87 32.34 7.57 15.52
CA SER A 87 32.52 6.21 15.01
C SER A 87 32.77 5.18 16.11
N ILE A 88 33.61 5.51 17.10
CA ILE A 88 33.90 4.62 18.24
C ILE A 88 32.67 4.48 19.13
N ALA A 89 32.00 5.59 19.46
CA ALA A 89 30.82 5.56 20.32
C ALA A 89 29.69 4.72 19.70
N VAL A 90 29.37 4.92 18.42
CA VAL A 90 28.33 4.15 17.72
C VAL A 90 28.64 2.64 17.71
N LYS A 91 29.91 2.23 17.59
CA LYS A 91 30.30 0.81 17.63
C LYS A 91 30.03 0.13 18.97
N ASN A 92 29.95 0.90 20.07
CA ASN A 92 29.59 0.36 21.39
C ASN A 92 28.09 0.09 21.53
N HIS A 93 27.25 0.56 20.59
CA HIS A 93 25.80 0.49 20.63
C HIS A 93 25.21 -0.22 19.39
N PRO A 94 25.51 -1.51 19.17
CA PRO A 94 25.11 -2.23 17.95
C PRO A 94 23.60 -2.50 17.85
N SER A 95 22.83 -2.30 18.93
CA SER A 95 21.38 -2.48 18.95
C SER A 95 20.59 -1.29 18.37
N LEU A 96 21.25 -0.15 18.16
CA LEU A 96 20.58 1.05 17.65
C LEU A 96 20.29 0.95 16.15
N SER A 97 19.11 1.40 15.75
CA SER A 97 18.72 1.49 14.34
C SER A 97 19.52 2.56 13.60
N SER A 98 19.64 2.42 12.28
CA SER A 98 20.29 3.42 11.42
C SER A 98 19.67 4.82 11.57
N ALA A 99 18.34 4.89 11.71
CA ALA A 99 17.62 6.15 11.91
C ALA A 99 17.98 6.82 13.26
N GLN A 100 18.09 6.03 14.34
CA GLN A 100 18.55 6.53 15.63
C GLN A 100 19.98 7.05 15.55
N ILE A 101 20.88 6.31 14.90
CA ILE A 101 22.27 6.73 14.71
C ILE A 101 22.35 8.04 13.92
N LEU A 102 21.60 8.18 12.83
CA LEU A 102 21.57 9.40 12.03
C LEU A 102 20.99 10.59 12.81
N ALA A 103 19.96 10.37 13.63
CA ALA A 103 19.38 11.41 14.49
C ALA A 103 20.35 11.88 15.59
N VAL A 104 21.07 10.96 16.25
CA VAL A 104 22.13 11.32 17.21
C VAL A 104 23.29 12.03 16.50
N GLY A 105 23.66 11.57 15.31
CA GLY A 105 24.66 12.21 14.47
C GLY A 105 24.28 13.64 14.10
N LEU A 106 23.00 13.89 13.80
CA LEU A 106 22.46 15.23 13.59
C LEU A 106 22.61 16.11 14.83
N LEU A 107 22.22 15.61 16.01
CA LEU A 107 22.41 16.33 17.27
C LEU A 107 23.89 16.63 17.58
N ASN A 108 24.78 15.69 17.27
CA ASN A 108 26.22 15.88 17.44
C ASN A 108 26.75 17.02 16.53
N GLU A 109 26.34 17.06 15.26
CA GLU A 109 26.72 18.15 14.35
C GLU A 109 26.15 19.51 14.79
N VAL A 110 24.92 19.54 15.29
CA VAL A 110 24.33 20.76 15.88
C VAL A 110 25.10 21.18 17.14
N ASN A 111 25.53 20.24 17.97
CA ASN A 111 26.29 20.49 19.19
C ASN A 111 27.67 21.14 18.91
N LYS A 112 28.33 20.74 17.81
CA LYS A 112 29.57 21.35 17.31
C LYS A 112 29.39 22.82 16.91
N GLY A 113 28.22 23.20 16.41
CA GLY A 113 27.94 24.58 16.02
C GLY A 113 28.73 24.99 14.78
N LYS A 114 29.36 26.18 14.81
CA LYS A 114 30.12 26.72 13.66
C LYS A 114 31.30 25.87 13.20
N SER A 115 31.80 24.94 14.03
CA SER A 115 32.86 24.00 13.65
C SER A 115 32.35 22.83 12.82
N SER A 116 31.03 22.61 12.75
CA SER A 116 30.45 21.60 11.86
C SER A 116 30.57 22.03 10.40
N ARG A 117 31.00 21.10 9.55
CA ARG A 117 30.97 21.27 8.09
C ARG A 117 29.57 21.56 7.56
N TRP A 118 28.54 21.02 8.22
CA TRP A 118 27.14 21.17 7.81
C TRP A 118 26.45 22.36 8.47
N TRP A 119 27.15 23.18 9.24
CA TRP A 119 26.54 24.34 9.93
C TRP A 119 25.71 25.26 9.02
N PRO A 120 26.14 25.60 7.78
CA PRO A 120 25.32 26.40 6.87
C PRO A 120 23.98 25.74 6.52
N TYR A 121 23.95 24.41 6.41
CA TYR A 121 22.76 23.61 6.15
C TYR A 121 21.89 23.47 7.41
N LEU A 122 22.47 23.17 8.57
CA LEU A 122 21.74 23.01 9.83
C LEU A 122 20.97 24.29 10.24
N LYS A 123 21.50 25.47 9.91
CA LYS A 123 20.80 26.75 10.11
C LYS A 123 19.50 26.88 9.30
N GLN A 124 19.30 26.06 8.27
CA GLN A 124 18.09 26.09 7.43
C GLN A 124 16.96 25.22 7.98
N PHE A 125 17.21 24.41 9.02
CA PHE A 125 16.22 23.50 9.58
C PHE A 125 15.09 24.26 10.29
N PRO A 126 13.85 23.74 10.24
CA PRO A 126 12.77 24.21 11.09
C PRO A 126 13.13 24.19 12.57
N ARG A 127 12.59 25.15 13.34
CA ARG A 127 12.80 25.22 14.80
C ARG A 127 11.97 24.21 15.59
N SER A 128 10.92 23.66 14.98
CA SER A 128 10.03 22.63 15.51
C SER A 128 9.36 21.89 14.37
N TYR A 129 8.79 20.74 14.69
CA TYR A 129 7.94 19.95 13.81
C TYR A 129 6.65 19.65 14.56
N GLU A 130 5.53 19.64 13.84
CA GLU A 130 4.21 19.37 14.38
C GLU A 130 3.79 17.90 14.14
N THR A 131 4.72 16.96 14.37
CA THR A 131 4.47 15.51 14.20
C THR A 131 3.65 14.93 15.34
N LEU A 132 2.92 13.83 15.09
CA LEU A 132 2.10 13.13 16.11
C LEU A 132 2.85 12.78 17.40
N ALA A 133 4.16 12.49 17.34
CA ALA A 133 4.96 12.16 18.52
C ALA A 133 5.01 13.31 19.56
N ASP A 134 4.86 14.56 19.11
CA ASP A 134 4.89 15.76 19.95
C ASP A 134 3.48 16.16 20.46
N PHE A 135 2.42 15.46 20.03
CA PHE A 135 1.05 15.82 20.43
C PHE A 135 0.83 15.58 21.92
N GLY A 136 0.22 16.56 22.60
CA GLY A 136 -0.19 16.45 23.99
C GLY A 136 -1.62 15.91 24.12
N LYS A 137 -2.11 15.88 25.37
CA LYS A 137 -3.41 15.29 25.70
C LYS A 137 -4.58 15.91 24.90
N PHE A 138 -4.63 17.24 24.78
CA PHE A 138 -5.69 17.94 24.06
C PHE A 138 -5.64 17.66 22.56
N GLU A 139 -4.44 17.69 21.98
CA GLU A 139 -4.26 17.45 20.55
C GLU A 139 -4.61 16.01 20.18
N ILE A 140 -4.28 15.03 21.04
CA ILE A 140 -4.66 13.63 20.84
C ILE A 140 -6.18 13.45 20.96
N GLN A 141 -6.83 14.05 21.95
CA GLN A 141 -8.29 13.94 22.13
C GLN A 141 -9.06 14.53 20.94
N ALA A 142 -8.57 15.62 20.35
CA ALA A 142 -9.16 16.26 19.19
C ALA A 142 -9.16 15.41 17.90
N LEU A 143 -8.38 14.31 17.86
CA LEU A 143 -8.46 13.35 16.76
C LEU A 143 -9.76 12.53 16.78
N GLN A 144 -10.39 12.35 17.95
CA GLN A 144 -11.67 11.67 18.20
C GLN A 144 -11.79 10.18 17.81
N ILE A 145 -11.12 9.74 16.76
CA ILE A 145 -11.15 8.38 16.22
C ILE A 145 -10.11 7.52 16.93
N ASP A 146 -10.52 6.37 17.48
CA ASP A 146 -9.67 5.48 18.28
C ASP A 146 -8.37 5.07 17.58
N ASP A 147 -8.41 4.75 16.29
CA ASP A 147 -7.22 4.36 15.52
C ASP A 147 -6.20 5.50 15.42
N ALA A 148 -6.67 6.74 15.24
CA ALA A 148 -5.80 7.92 15.17
C ALA A 148 -5.26 8.32 16.55
N ILE A 149 -6.09 8.23 17.60
CA ILE A 149 -5.67 8.40 18.99
C ILE A 149 -4.58 7.39 19.33
N TRP A 150 -4.78 6.12 18.97
CA TRP A 150 -3.81 5.05 19.18
C TRP A 150 -2.52 5.31 18.40
N ALA A 151 -2.61 5.75 17.14
CA ALA A 151 -1.44 6.09 16.34
C ALA A 151 -0.59 7.20 16.99
N ALA A 152 -1.23 8.25 17.50
CA ALA A 152 -0.55 9.34 18.20
C ALA A 152 0.10 8.86 19.52
N GLN A 153 -0.64 8.13 20.36
CA GLN A 153 -0.11 7.56 21.61
C GLN A 153 1.02 6.56 21.38
N LYS A 154 0.96 5.78 20.29
CA LYS A 154 2.03 4.87 19.88
C LYS A 154 3.26 5.65 19.43
N ALA A 155 3.08 6.72 18.66
CA ALA A 155 4.18 7.58 18.22
C ALA A 155 4.91 8.25 19.40
N SER A 156 4.17 8.80 20.37
CA SER A 156 4.77 9.42 21.57
C SER A 156 5.54 8.41 22.42
N ARG A 157 4.94 7.25 22.72
CA ARG A 157 5.63 6.19 23.49
C ARG A 157 6.87 5.67 22.78
N LYS A 158 6.80 5.50 21.46
CA LYS A 158 7.95 5.09 20.64
C LYS A 158 9.08 6.12 20.74
N ALA A 159 8.77 7.41 20.62
CA ALA A 159 9.77 8.48 20.72
C ALA A 159 10.44 8.53 22.10
N GLU A 160 9.67 8.35 23.19
CA GLU A 160 10.21 8.26 24.55
C GLU A 160 11.12 7.03 24.73
N GLN A 161 10.72 5.87 24.22
CA GLN A 161 11.53 4.66 24.27
C GLN A 161 12.85 4.84 23.52
N GLU A 162 12.80 5.30 22.26
CA GLU A 162 14.00 5.52 21.46
C GLU A 162 14.93 6.56 22.10
N TRP A 163 14.37 7.62 22.70
CA TRP A 163 15.14 8.61 23.44
C TRP A 163 15.91 7.98 24.62
N ASN A 164 15.25 7.11 25.40
CA ASN A 164 15.91 6.40 26.50
C ASN A 164 17.04 5.49 25.99
N GLU A 165 16.83 4.79 24.87
CA GLU A 165 17.82 3.91 24.25
C GLU A 165 19.07 4.69 23.77
N VAL A 166 18.88 5.87 23.16
CA VAL A 166 20.00 6.66 22.64
C VAL A 166 20.69 7.55 23.68
N THR A 167 20.11 7.71 24.87
CA THR A 167 20.61 8.62 25.91
C THR A 167 22.04 8.28 26.32
N GLN A 168 22.38 7.00 26.43
CA GLN A 168 23.73 6.56 26.76
C GLN A 168 24.75 7.00 25.70
N LEU A 169 24.44 6.81 24.41
CA LEU A 169 25.28 7.25 23.30
C LEU A 169 25.45 8.78 23.31
N MET A 170 24.37 9.53 23.56
CA MET A 170 24.43 11.00 23.63
C MET A 170 25.33 11.51 24.78
N HIS A 171 25.35 10.80 25.92
CA HIS A 171 26.27 11.10 27.02
C HIS A 171 27.73 10.82 26.67
N GLU A 172 28.01 9.69 26.00
CA GLU A 172 29.37 9.34 25.54
C GLU A 172 29.95 10.39 24.57
N LEU A 173 29.09 10.96 23.71
CA LEU A 173 29.43 12.04 22.78
C LEU A 173 29.53 13.43 23.45
N LYS A 174 29.31 13.52 24.76
CA LYS A 174 29.39 14.77 25.55
C LYS A 174 28.50 15.88 24.97
N LEU A 175 27.28 15.53 24.55
CA LEU A 175 26.32 16.53 24.10
C LEU A 175 25.94 17.49 25.25
N LYS A 176 25.73 18.77 24.93
CA LYS A 176 25.27 19.76 25.93
C LYS A 176 23.91 19.34 26.52
N PRO A 177 23.59 19.69 27.79
CA PRO A 177 22.36 19.24 28.45
C PRO A 177 21.06 19.54 27.68
N GLN A 178 21.01 20.66 26.97
CA GLN A 178 19.88 21.03 26.13
C GLN A 178 19.59 20.03 24.98
N PHE A 179 20.61 19.31 24.49
CA PHE A 179 20.49 18.32 23.43
C PHE A 179 20.21 16.90 23.97
N LEU A 180 20.32 16.70 25.29
CA LEU A 180 19.95 15.44 25.96
C LEU A 180 18.46 15.36 26.27
N ALA A 181 17.73 16.49 26.23
CA ALA A 181 16.31 16.52 26.53
C ALA A 181 15.45 15.84 25.44
N LEU A 182 14.33 15.22 25.85
CA LEU A 182 13.35 14.62 24.93
C LEU A 182 12.92 15.57 23.81
N LYS A 183 12.80 16.87 24.09
CA LYS A 183 12.46 17.88 23.08
C LYS A 183 13.49 17.98 21.95
N ALA A 184 14.78 17.84 22.27
CA ALA A 184 15.84 17.82 21.26
C ALA A 184 15.80 16.53 20.44
N TRP A 185 15.48 15.40 21.09
CA TRP A 185 15.25 14.13 20.41
C TRP A 185 14.07 14.20 19.44
N LEU A 186 12.92 14.74 19.86
CA LEU A 186 11.75 14.94 19.00
C LEU A 186 12.08 15.82 17.79
N TRP A 187 12.88 16.87 17.98
CA TRP A 187 13.35 17.70 16.87
C TRP A 187 14.27 16.94 15.90
N ALA A 188 15.21 16.14 16.41
CA ALA A 188 16.12 15.37 15.58
C ALA A 188 15.40 14.24 14.84
N SER A 189 14.61 13.44 15.54
CA SER A 189 13.81 12.36 14.97
C SER A 189 12.79 12.90 13.94
N GLY A 190 12.11 14.00 14.25
CA GLY A 190 11.22 14.69 13.30
C GLY A 190 11.97 15.21 12.07
N SER A 191 13.20 15.71 12.24
CA SER A 191 14.05 16.11 11.11
C SER A 191 14.43 14.94 10.22
N ILE A 192 14.79 13.79 10.81
CA ILE A 192 15.11 12.59 10.05
C ILE A 192 13.87 12.07 9.33
N SER A 193 12.76 11.85 10.04
CA SER A 193 11.51 11.33 9.46
C SER A 193 10.96 12.19 8.32
N SER A 194 11.06 13.52 8.42
CA SER A 194 10.45 14.44 7.45
C SER A 194 11.33 14.79 6.25
N ARG A 195 12.66 14.62 6.34
CA ARG A 195 13.61 15.15 5.34
C ARG A 195 14.56 14.12 4.75
N THR A 196 14.63 12.90 5.29
CA THR A 196 15.54 11.92 4.70
C THR A 196 15.03 11.41 3.35
N MET A 197 15.98 11.29 2.44
CA MET A 197 15.78 10.75 1.10
C MET A 197 16.33 9.34 1.05
N HIS A 198 15.63 8.43 0.37
CA HIS A 198 16.06 7.04 0.28
C HIS A 198 17.39 6.90 -0.48
N ILE A 199 18.32 6.13 0.08
CA ILE A 199 19.57 5.70 -0.56
C ILE A 199 19.75 4.18 -0.39
N PRO A 200 20.34 3.48 -1.36
CA PRO A 200 20.30 2.01 -1.40
C PRO A 200 21.22 1.30 -0.41
N TRP A 201 22.08 2.01 0.33
CA TRP A 201 23.04 1.41 1.28
C TRP A 201 22.80 1.82 2.74
N ASP A 202 21.79 2.65 3.03
CA ASP A 202 21.46 3.07 4.40
C ASP A 202 19.95 3.14 4.56
N GLU A 203 19.40 2.33 5.45
CA GLU A 203 17.96 2.28 5.75
C GLU A 203 17.43 3.61 6.30
N ALA A 204 18.28 4.40 6.98
CA ALA A 204 17.88 5.73 7.45
C ALA A 204 17.70 6.73 6.31
N GLY A 205 18.23 6.43 5.13
CA GLY A 205 18.35 7.37 4.03
C GLY A 205 19.47 8.38 4.26
N CYS A 206 19.33 9.55 3.65
CA CYS A 206 20.28 10.65 3.80
C CYS A 206 19.56 12.00 3.90
N LEU A 207 20.15 12.94 4.63
CA LEU A 207 19.77 14.34 4.53
C LEU A 207 20.47 14.94 3.30
N CYS A 208 19.69 15.54 2.42
CA CYS A 208 20.13 16.00 1.10
C CYS A 208 20.03 17.54 1.05
N PRO A 209 21.14 18.29 1.26
CA PRO A 209 21.08 19.74 1.25
C PRO A 209 20.51 20.28 -0.07
N VAL A 210 19.61 21.27 0.02
CA VAL A 210 18.83 21.83 -1.10
C VAL A 210 17.74 20.87 -1.61
N GLY A 211 18.02 19.57 -1.72
CA GLY A 211 17.05 18.55 -2.14
C GLY A 211 15.91 18.34 -1.14
N ASP A 212 16.08 18.70 0.12
CA ASP A 212 15.04 18.65 1.16
C ASP A 212 14.21 19.94 1.27
N PHE A 213 14.34 20.87 0.31
CA PHE A 213 13.50 22.08 0.22
C PHE A 213 12.28 21.89 -0.68
N PHE A 214 12.18 20.78 -1.41
CA PHE A 214 10.97 20.50 -2.17
C PHE A 214 9.82 20.13 -1.23
N ASN A 215 8.67 20.77 -1.44
CA ASN A 215 7.43 20.41 -0.75
C ASN A 215 6.75 19.23 -1.45
N TYR A 216 5.83 18.59 -0.72
CA TYR A 216 5.14 17.38 -1.16
C TYR A 216 3.99 17.67 -2.12
N ALA A 217 3.85 16.80 -3.13
CA ALA A 217 2.61 16.62 -3.87
C ALA A 217 2.20 15.15 -3.82
N ALA A 218 0.95 14.89 -3.43
CA ALA A 218 0.39 13.55 -3.49
C ALA A 218 0.48 13.01 -4.93
N PRO A 219 0.87 11.74 -5.11
CA PRO A 219 0.81 11.16 -6.42
C PRO A 219 -0.63 11.00 -6.91
N GLU A 220 -0.97 11.64 -8.02
CA GLU A 220 -2.21 11.36 -8.76
C GLU A 220 -2.14 9.95 -9.34
N GLU A 221 -3.22 9.18 -9.21
CA GLU A 221 -3.41 7.97 -10.02
C GLU A 221 -3.52 8.43 -11.49
N GLU A 222 -2.58 8.01 -12.35
CA GLU A 222 -2.74 8.17 -13.80
C GLU A 222 -3.99 7.38 -14.18
N THR A 223 -5.12 8.07 -14.28
CA THR A 223 -6.32 7.54 -14.91
C THR A 223 -5.90 7.21 -16.32
N SER A 224 -5.74 5.93 -16.62
CA SER A 224 -5.61 5.45 -17.98
C SER A 224 -6.89 5.90 -18.69
N ILE A 225 -6.82 7.03 -19.37
CA ILE A 225 -7.84 7.51 -20.30
C ILE A 225 -7.84 6.49 -21.43
N TYR A 226 -8.62 5.42 -21.26
CA TYR A 226 -9.09 4.63 -22.37
C TYR A 226 -10.14 5.51 -23.07
N GLU A 227 -9.66 6.43 -23.91
CA GLU A 227 -10.50 6.97 -24.95
C GLU A 227 -10.98 5.79 -25.80
N ASP A 228 -12.29 5.54 -25.68
CA ASP A 228 -13.08 4.64 -26.49
C ASP A 228 -12.99 5.08 -27.95
N GLN A 229 -11.97 4.60 -28.66
CA GLN A 229 -11.99 4.50 -30.09
C GLN A 229 -12.17 3.02 -30.47
N GLY A 230 -13.44 2.64 -30.64
CA GLY A 230 -13.89 1.90 -31.81
C GLY A 230 -13.21 0.58 -32.14
N ALA A 231 -14.00 -0.49 -32.00
CA ALA A 231 -13.90 -1.73 -32.78
C ALA A 231 -12.74 -2.70 -32.45
N GLY A 232 -13.06 -3.60 -31.52
CA GLY A 232 -12.75 -5.03 -31.51
C GLY A 232 -11.50 -5.54 -32.25
N LYS A 233 -10.50 -5.97 -31.47
CA LYS A 233 -9.69 -7.16 -31.75
C LYS A 233 -9.39 -7.93 -30.46
N PRO A 234 -9.44 -9.28 -30.47
CA PRO A 234 -9.12 -10.09 -29.31
C PRO A 234 -7.61 -10.11 -29.05
N TYR A 235 -7.22 -9.91 -27.79
CA TYR A 235 -5.84 -10.05 -27.31
C TYR A 235 -5.32 -11.46 -27.57
N PHE A 236 -4.37 -11.58 -28.51
CA PHE A 236 -3.40 -12.66 -28.56
C PHE A 236 -2.12 -12.17 -27.87
N MET A 237 -1.68 -12.86 -26.81
CA MET A 237 -0.30 -12.73 -26.36
C MET A 237 0.59 -13.47 -27.34
N GLN A 238 1.34 -12.71 -28.13
CA GLN A 238 2.42 -13.21 -28.97
C GLN A 238 3.72 -12.67 -28.38
N GLU A 239 4.51 -13.57 -27.79
CA GLU A 239 5.92 -13.35 -27.50
C GLU A 239 6.62 -13.02 -28.83
N ASN A 240 7.32 -11.89 -28.90
CA ASN A 240 8.54 -11.78 -29.69
C ASN A 240 9.38 -10.59 -29.21
N SER A 241 10.60 -10.92 -28.85
CA SER A 241 11.70 -10.02 -28.51
C SER A 241 12.02 -9.07 -29.66
N THR A 242 12.10 -7.78 -29.38
CA THR A 242 12.97 -6.89 -30.14
C THR A 242 13.50 -5.84 -29.18
N LEU A 243 14.82 -5.86 -29.01
CA LEU A 243 15.62 -4.94 -28.20
C LEU A 243 15.24 -3.48 -28.55
N LYS A 244 14.62 -2.77 -27.61
CA LYS A 244 14.56 -1.31 -27.60
C LYS A 244 15.25 -0.85 -26.33
N SER A 245 16.09 0.18 -26.47
CA SER A 245 17.01 0.69 -25.44
C SER A 245 16.33 0.94 -24.10
N GLU A 246 16.97 0.46 -23.02
CA GLU A 246 16.53 0.49 -21.63
C GLU A 246 16.32 1.90 -21.04
N THR A 247 16.61 2.96 -21.80
CA THR A 247 16.61 4.35 -21.31
C THR A 247 15.25 5.05 -21.40
N GLU A 248 14.32 4.60 -22.25
CA GLU A 248 13.04 5.31 -22.48
C GLU A 248 11.85 4.74 -21.71
N LEU A 249 11.90 3.47 -21.27
CA LEU A 249 10.77 2.80 -20.63
C LEU A 249 10.68 3.02 -19.11
N ASP A 250 11.69 3.62 -18.50
CA ASP A 250 11.85 3.67 -17.04
C ASP A 250 11.48 5.04 -16.41
N SER A 251 11.16 6.04 -17.22
CA SER A 251 10.81 7.40 -16.74
C SER A 251 9.31 7.58 -16.44
N THR A 252 8.44 6.74 -17.01
CA THR A 252 6.98 6.87 -16.87
C THR A 252 6.40 6.16 -15.65
N THR A 253 7.16 5.29 -14.99
CA THR A 253 6.67 4.43 -13.89
C THR A 253 7.35 4.68 -12.54
N ARG A 254 8.24 5.67 -12.43
CA ARG A 254 8.85 6.02 -11.14
C ARG A 254 7.83 6.75 -10.26
N LEU A 255 7.40 6.10 -9.19
CA LEU A 255 6.58 6.70 -8.12
C LEU A 255 7.33 7.81 -7.35
N ILE A 256 8.66 7.84 -7.47
CA ILE A 256 9.56 8.75 -6.76
C ILE A 256 10.33 9.58 -7.80
N ASP A 257 10.19 10.90 -7.71
CA ASP A 257 10.76 11.88 -8.65
C ASP A 257 12.26 12.12 -8.46
N ALA A 258 12.90 11.39 -7.54
CA ALA A 258 14.29 11.56 -7.17
C ALA A 258 14.95 10.22 -6.81
N GLY A 259 16.25 10.10 -7.07
CA GLY A 259 16.97 8.86 -6.82
C GLY A 259 18.48 9.02 -6.90
N TYR A 260 19.18 8.08 -6.25
CA TYR A 260 20.64 8.05 -6.29
C TYR A 260 21.15 7.27 -7.50
N GLU A 261 21.96 7.93 -8.33
CA GLU A 261 22.60 7.32 -9.49
C GLU A 261 24.04 6.92 -9.14
N LYS A 262 24.31 5.60 -9.18
CA LYS A 262 25.61 5.04 -8.82
C LYS A 262 26.71 5.46 -9.78
N ASP A 263 26.41 5.51 -11.07
CA ASP A 263 27.41 5.77 -12.13
C ASP A 263 27.96 7.21 -12.06
N VAL A 264 27.09 8.16 -11.72
CA VAL A 264 27.45 9.59 -11.60
C VAL A 264 27.76 9.96 -10.14
N SER A 265 27.67 9.00 -9.21
CA SER A 265 27.86 9.18 -7.76
C SER A 265 27.13 10.41 -7.19
N SER A 266 25.87 10.61 -7.60
CA SER A 266 25.07 11.77 -7.20
C SER A 266 23.58 11.46 -7.13
N TYR A 267 22.89 12.20 -6.26
CA TYR A 267 21.44 12.20 -6.13
C TYR A 267 20.83 13.14 -7.16
N HIS A 268 19.87 12.66 -7.93
CA HIS A 268 19.22 13.41 -9.01
C HIS A 268 17.73 13.62 -8.71
N PHE A 269 17.23 14.78 -9.09
CA PHE A 269 15.81 15.14 -9.00
C PHE A 269 15.28 15.45 -10.40
N TYR A 270 14.13 14.89 -10.73
CA TYR A 270 13.50 15.00 -12.04
C TYR A 270 12.15 15.71 -11.95
N ALA A 271 11.82 16.51 -12.96
CA ALA A 271 10.54 17.20 -13.01
C ALA A 271 9.40 16.23 -13.28
N ARG A 272 8.44 16.12 -12.36
CA ARG A 272 7.30 15.20 -12.49
C ARG A 272 6.30 15.57 -13.58
N ARG A 273 6.12 16.87 -13.80
CA ARG A 273 5.20 17.45 -14.78
C ARG A 273 5.83 18.67 -15.43
N ASN A 274 5.13 19.26 -16.39
CA ASN A 274 5.55 20.55 -16.93
C ASN A 274 5.29 21.64 -15.87
N TYR A 275 6.29 22.47 -15.60
CA TYR A 275 6.16 23.64 -14.73
C TYR A 275 6.40 24.90 -15.54
N ARG A 276 5.59 25.93 -15.31
CA ARG A 276 5.82 27.26 -15.87
C ARG A 276 6.73 28.04 -14.94
N LYS A 277 7.43 29.04 -15.49
CA LYS A 277 8.17 30.02 -14.68
C LYS A 277 7.28 30.59 -13.56
N GLY A 278 7.77 30.51 -12.32
CA GLY A 278 7.09 30.95 -11.10
C GLY A 278 6.29 29.85 -10.40
N ASP A 279 6.04 28.71 -11.04
CA ASP A 279 5.35 27.60 -10.40
C ASP A 279 6.20 26.98 -9.28
N GLN A 280 5.55 26.54 -8.21
CA GLN A 280 6.19 25.71 -7.20
C GLN A 280 6.49 24.33 -7.76
N VAL A 281 7.74 23.90 -7.62
CA VAL A 281 8.17 22.55 -7.97
C VAL A 281 8.02 21.67 -6.74
N LEU A 282 7.31 20.56 -6.91
CA LEU A 282 6.91 19.64 -5.82
C LEU A 282 7.44 18.25 -6.11
N LEU A 283 7.76 17.49 -5.07
CA LEU A 283 8.15 16.08 -5.17
C LEU A 283 7.05 15.16 -4.62
N SER A 284 6.92 13.98 -5.24
CA SER A 284 6.26 12.83 -4.64
C SER A 284 7.32 11.88 -4.07
N TYR A 285 7.30 11.70 -2.75
CA TYR A 285 8.14 10.71 -2.07
C TYR A 285 7.34 9.47 -1.61
N GLY A 286 6.08 9.33 -2.05
CA GLY A 286 5.24 8.16 -1.79
C GLY A 286 3.74 8.46 -1.71
N THR A 287 2.93 7.43 -1.62
CA THR A 287 1.48 7.50 -1.35
C THR A 287 1.24 7.50 0.16
N TYR A 288 0.73 8.60 0.71
CA TYR A 288 0.45 8.73 2.14
C TYR A 288 -0.97 9.21 2.38
N THR A 289 -1.62 8.65 3.41
CA THR A 289 -2.82 9.20 4.01
C THR A 289 -2.50 10.46 4.80
N ASN A 290 -3.50 11.29 5.10
CA ASN A 290 -3.28 12.48 5.91
C ASN A 290 -2.81 12.15 7.34
N LEU A 291 -3.23 11.01 7.89
CA LEU A 291 -2.75 10.56 9.21
C LEU A 291 -1.25 10.23 9.16
N GLU A 292 -0.79 9.55 8.11
CA GLU A 292 0.64 9.23 7.93
C GLU A 292 1.47 10.49 7.63
N LEU A 293 0.93 11.43 6.84
CA LEU A 293 1.59 12.73 6.62
C LEU A 293 1.76 13.50 7.94
N LEU A 294 0.74 13.50 8.78
CA LEU A 294 0.81 14.12 10.10
C LEU A 294 1.78 13.38 11.03
N GLN A 295 1.85 12.05 10.95
CA GLN A 295 2.78 11.24 11.74
C GLN A 295 4.24 11.50 11.36
N HIS A 296 4.55 11.51 10.08
CA HIS A 296 5.93 11.52 9.59
C HIS A 296 6.49 12.89 9.23
N TYR A 297 5.62 13.82 8.81
CA TYR A 297 6.01 15.12 8.28
C TYR A 297 5.39 16.31 9.01
N GLY A 298 4.33 16.09 9.81
CA GLY A 298 3.72 17.14 10.63
C GLY A 298 2.88 18.15 9.84
N PHE A 299 2.30 17.74 8.71
CA PHE A 299 1.36 18.56 7.93
C PHE A 299 0.23 17.73 7.35
N LEU A 300 -0.79 18.41 6.83
CA LEU A 300 -1.95 17.84 6.17
C LEU A 300 -2.11 18.43 4.78
N LEU A 301 -2.62 17.64 3.83
CA LEU A 301 -3.08 18.16 2.54
C LEU A 301 -4.57 18.47 2.63
N THR A 302 -4.98 19.63 2.12
CA THR A 302 -6.39 20.03 2.08
C THR A 302 -7.22 19.09 1.20
N GLU A 303 -6.63 18.61 0.12
CA GLU A 303 -7.21 17.63 -0.80
C GLU A 303 -6.17 16.54 -1.05
N ASN A 304 -6.27 15.43 -0.31
CA ASN A 304 -5.38 14.29 -0.49
C ASN A 304 -6.13 13.17 -1.24
N PRO A 305 -5.81 12.87 -2.51
CA PRO A 305 -6.48 11.79 -3.25
C PRO A 305 -6.20 10.40 -2.66
N ASN A 306 -5.12 10.26 -1.89
CA ASN A 306 -4.68 9.00 -1.30
C ASN A 306 -5.16 8.81 0.15
N ASP A 307 -6.01 9.71 0.67
CA ASP A 307 -6.57 9.55 2.01
C ASP A 307 -7.57 8.38 2.07
N LYS A 308 -7.70 7.79 3.25
CA LYS A 308 -8.49 6.57 3.44
C LYS A 308 -9.29 6.67 4.73
N ALA A 309 -10.60 6.45 4.63
CA ALA A 309 -11.47 6.29 5.78
C ALA A 309 -11.80 4.81 5.98
N PHE A 310 -11.44 4.25 7.14
CA PHE A 310 -11.74 2.87 7.48
C PHE A 310 -13.07 2.77 8.23
N ILE A 311 -13.86 1.73 7.91
CA ILE A 311 -15.13 1.44 8.59
C ILE A 311 -15.06 0.03 9.19
N PRO A 312 -15.40 -0.14 10.47
CA PRO A 312 -15.42 -1.46 11.09
C PRO A 312 -16.50 -2.33 10.45
N LEU A 313 -16.11 -3.47 9.90
CA LEU A 313 -17.03 -4.47 9.34
C LEU A 313 -17.50 -5.47 10.40
N GLU A 314 -18.60 -6.16 10.12
CA GLU A 314 -19.08 -7.24 10.98
C GLU A 314 -18.20 -8.50 10.83
N PRO A 315 -18.07 -9.36 11.87
CA PRO A 315 -17.19 -10.54 11.84
C PRO A 315 -17.46 -11.51 10.68
N ASP A 316 -18.73 -11.65 10.29
CA ASP A 316 -19.12 -12.50 9.18
C ASP A 316 -18.67 -11.94 7.82
N MET A 317 -18.55 -10.62 7.67
CA MET A 317 -18.06 -9.96 6.47
C MET A 317 -16.56 -10.22 6.27
N TYR A 318 -15.76 -10.14 7.33
CA TYR A 318 -14.35 -10.50 7.28
C TYR A 318 -14.14 -11.96 6.84
N SER A 319 -15.01 -12.88 7.28
CA SER A 319 -14.92 -14.29 6.89
C SER A 319 -15.21 -14.56 5.41
N LEU A 320 -15.90 -13.63 4.74
CA LEU A 320 -16.23 -13.69 3.31
C LEU A 320 -15.17 -13.01 2.44
N CYS A 321 -14.25 -12.27 3.05
CA CYS A 321 -13.23 -11.47 2.41
C CYS A 321 -11.96 -12.29 2.15
N SER A 322 -11.34 -12.09 0.99
CA SER A 322 -9.99 -12.57 0.68
C SER A 322 -8.95 -11.44 0.67
N TRP A 323 -9.41 -10.20 0.87
CA TRP A 323 -8.61 -8.99 0.85
C TRP A 323 -8.05 -8.66 2.23
N ASP A 324 -6.91 -7.99 2.25
CA ASP A 324 -6.33 -7.45 3.48
C ASP A 324 -7.19 -6.31 4.03
N ASN A 325 -7.19 -6.14 5.36
CA ASN A 325 -8.02 -5.12 6.02
C ASN A 325 -7.69 -3.70 5.53
N GLU A 326 -6.43 -3.44 5.19
CA GLU A 326 -5.97 -2.15 4.65
C GLU A 326 -6.56 -1.82 3.26
N SER A 327 -7.11 -2.81 2.57
CA SER A 327 -7.79 -2.61 1.27
C SER A 327 -9.27 -2.22 1.44
N LEU A 328 -9.83 -2.31 2.65
CA LEU A 328 -11.25 -2.11 2.93
C LEU A 328 -11.51 -0.70 3.49
N TYR A 329 -11.57 0.29 2.59
CA TYR A 329 -11.68 1.70 2.96
C TYR A 329 -12.64 2.46 2.03
N ILE A 330 -12.96 3.69 2.40
CA ILE A 330 -13.67 4.67 1.58
C ILE A 330 -12.68 5.75 1.14
N HIS A 331 -12.75 6.10 -0.13
CA HIS A 331 -11.99 7.18 -0.74
C HIS A 331 -12.55 8.56 -0.33
N PRO A 332 -11.76 9.64 -0.46
CA PRO A 332 -12.19 11.00 -0.09
C PRO A 332 -13.39 11.52 -0.91
N ASP A 333 -13.65 10.94 -2.07
CA ASP A 333 -14.82 11.24 -2.90
C ASP A 333 -16.10 10.49 -2.43
N GLY A 334 -16.01 9.75 -1.32
CA GLY A 334 -17.09 8.98 -0.73
C GLY A 334 -17.29 7.59 -1.37
N LYS A 335 -16.52 7.21 -2.39
CA LYS A 335 -16.65 5.89 -3.01
C LYS A 335 -15.99 4.82 -2.16
N PRO A 336 -16.64 3.66 -1.94
CA PRO A 336 -15.97 2.52 -1.33
C PRO A 336 -14.89 1.97 -2.27
N SER A 337 -13.79 1.50 -1.70
CA SER A 337 -12.75 0.79 -2.46
C SER A 337 -13.34 -0.42 -3.18
N PHE A 338 -12.66 -0.87 -4.24
CA PHE A 338 -13.08 -2.06 -4.97
C PHE A 338 -13.24 -3.29 -4.06
N ALA A 339 -12.31 -3.48 -3.11
CA ALA A 339 -12.34 -4.59 -2.17
C ALA A 339 -13.51 -4.46 -1.18
N LEU A 340 -13.77 -3.26 -0.65
CA LEU A 340 -14.88 -3.01 0.27
C LEU A 340 -16.22 -3.26 -0.43
N LEU A 341 -16.41 -2.66 -1.61
CA LEU A 341 -17.63 -2.81 -2.40
C LEU A 341 -17.88 -4.27 -2.80
N SER A 342 -16.84 -4.98 -3.23
CA SER A 342 -16.93 -6.40 -3.59
C SER A 342 -17.33 -7.27 -2.39
N THR A 343 -16.78 -6.98 -1.22
CA THR A 343 -17.10 -7.67 0.03
C THR A 343 -18.56 -7.43 0.44
N LEU A 344 -19.02 -6.18 0.38
CA LEU A 344 -20.40 -5.80 0.69
C LEU A 344 -21.41 -6.45 -0.25
N ARG A 345 -21.13 -6.41 -1.56
CA ARG A 345 -21.96 -7.04 -2.59
C ARG A 345 -22.08 -8.53 -2.34
N PHE A 346 -20.97 -9.20 -2.03
CA PHE A 346 -20.98 -10.63 -1.78
C PHE A 346 -21.72 -11.01 -0.49
N TRP A 347 -21.55 -10.20 0.57
CA TRP A 347 -22.28 -10.36 1.83
C TRP A 347 -23.80 -10.20 1.64
N ALA A 348 -24.23 -9.20 0.86
CA ALA A 348 -25.64 -8.94 0.58
C ALA A 348 -26.34 -10.04 -0.23
N VAL A 349 -25.59 -10.94 -0.89
CA VAL A 349 -26.17 -12.08 -1.62
C VAL A 349 -26.65 -13.15 -0.62
N PRO A 350 -27.88 -13.69 -0.78
CA PRO A 350 -28.38 -14.79 0.03
C PRO A 350 -27.44 -15.99 0.04
N LYS A 351 -27.21 -16.60 1.22
CA LYS A 351 -26.25 -17.71 1.41
C LYS A 351 -26.43 -18.87 0.41
N THR A 352 -27.67 -19.16 0.01
CA THR A 352 -28.01 -20.20 -0.97
C THR A 352 -27.44 -19.95 -2.37
N SER A 353 -27.32 -18.68 -2.76
CA SER A 353 -26.93 -18.27 -4.13
C SER A 353 -25.45 -17.91 -4.24
N ARG A 354 -24.74 -17.69 -3.12
CA ARG A 354 -23.34 -17.25 -3.07
C ARG A 354 -22.39 -18.10 -3.94
N LYS A 355 -22.54 -19.43 -3.95
CA LYS A 355 -21.69 -20.34 -4.75
C LYS A 355 -21.74 -20.04 -6.26
N SER A 356 -22.88 -19.58 -6.75
CA SER A 356 -23.08 -19.30 -8.18
C SER A 356 -22.48 -17.96 -8.62
N VAL A 357 -22.31 -17.01 -7.69
CA VAL A 357 -21.89 -15.63 -8.00
C VAL A 357 -20.50 -15.26 -7.49
N VAL A 358 -19.85 -16.09 -6.67
CA VAL A 358 -18.48 -15.87 -6.14
C VAL A 358 -17.49 -15.43 -7.22
N HIS A 359 -17.54 -16.05 -8.40
CA HIS A 359 -16.61 -15.73 -9.49
C HIS A 359 -16.85 -14.35 -10.12
N LEU A 360 -18.05 -13.79 -9.96
CA LEU A 360 -18.43 -12.47 -10.47
C LEU A 360 -18.03 -11.34 -9.52
N VAL A 361 -17.83 -11.62 -8.23
CA VAL A 361 -17.45 -10.62 -7.21
C VAL A 361 -16.18 -9.88 -7.63
N TYR A 362 -15.18 -10.61 -8.12
CA TYR A 362 -13.89 -10.04 -8.56
C TYR A 362 -13.93 -9.39 -9.95
N SER A 363 -15.07 -9.42 -10.64
CA SER A 363 -15.21 -8.81 -11.97
C SER A 363 -15.63 -7.34 -11.92
N GLY A 364 -15.91 -6.79 -10.74
CA GLY A 364 -16.42 -5.42 -10.56
C GLY A 364 -17.86 -5.21 -11.01
N ASN A 365 -18.46 -6.19 -11.69
CA ASN A 365 -19.82 -6.11 -12.16
C ASN A 365 -20.82 -6.22 -11.00
N ARG A 366 -21.96 -5.53 -11.17
CA ARG A 366 -23.13 -5.67 -10.30
C ARG A 366 -23.60 -7.13 -10.26
N LEU A 367 -23.80 -7.67 -9.06
CA LEU A 367 -24.29 -9.05 -8.87
C LEU A 367 -25.80 -9.14 -9.06
N SER A 368 -26.56 -8.38 -8.27
CA SER A 368 -28.02 -8.18 -8.40
C SER A 368 -28.41 -6.80 -7.90
N THR A 369 -29.51 -6.25 -8.42
CA THR A 369 -30.06 -4.95 -7.99
C THR A 369 -30.39 -4.92 -6.50
N GLU A 370 -30.95 -6.01 -5.98
CA GLU A 370 -31.32 -6.15 -4.57
C GLU A 370 -30.07 -6.17 -3.68
N SER A 371 -29.03 -6.91 -4.10
CA SER A 371 -27.76 -6.95 -3.35
C SER A 371 -27.05 -5.60 -3.30
N GLU A 372 -27.10 -4.80 -4.39
CA GLU A 372 -26.52 -3.45 -4.37
C GLU A 372 -27.27 -2.54 -3.39
N VAL A 373 -28.60 -2.59 -3.41
CA VAL A 373 -29.42 -1.76 -2.50
C VAL A 373 -29.14 -2.12 -1.04
N VAL A 374 -29.04 -3.41 -0.71
CA VAL A 374 -28.72 -3.86 0.65
C VAL A 374 -27.31 -3.44 1.05
N ALA A 375 -26.31 -3.65 0.18
CA ALA A 375 -24.93 -3.26 0.42
C ALA A 375 -24.79 -1.75 0.68
N MET A 376 -25.38 -0.92 -0.18
CA MET A 376 -25.30 0.54 -0.04
C MET A 376 -26.10 1.07 1.15
N ARG A 377 -27.28 0.49 1.45
CA ARG A 377 -28.03 0.84 2.66
C ARG A 377 -27.26 0.52 3.93
N TRP A 378 -26.63 -0.66 3.97
CA TRP A 378 -25.77 -1.03 5.09
C TRP A 378 -24.60 -0.05 5.23
N LEU A 379 -23.92 0.29 4.13
CA LEU A 379 -22.80 1.22 4.14
C LEU A 379 -23.20 2.60 4.67
N ILE A 380 -24.29 3.17 4.15
CA ILE A 380 -24.82 4.47 4.61
C ILE A 380 -25.20 4.41 6.10
N MET A 381 -25.87 3.34 6.53
CA MET A 381 -26.26 3.18 7.93
C MET A 381 -25.02 3.09 8.82
N LYS A 382 -24.01 2.30 8.43
CA LYS A 382 -22.78 2.13 9.20
C LYS A 382 -22.02 3.45 9.30
N CYS A 383 -21.86 4.20 8.21
CA CYS A 383 -21.26 5.53 8.22
C CYS A 383 -21.98 6.47 9.21
N ARG A 384 -23.32 6.50 9.19
CA ARG A 384 -24.10 7.33 10.14
C ARG A 384 -23.84 6.93 11.58
N THR A 385 -23.91 5.64 11.89
CA THR A 385 -23.65 5.15 13.26
C THR A 385 -22.23 5.46 13.71
N THR A 386 -21.23 5.37 12.82
CA THR A 386 -19.85 5.72 13.15
C THR A 386 -19.68 7.22 13.42
N LEU A 387 -20.38 8.07 12.66
CA LEU A 387 -20.35 9.53 12.88
C LEU A 387 -21.10 9.95 14.16
N GLU A 388 -22.16 9.23 14.56
CA GLU A 388 -22.93 9.50 15.78
C GLU A 388 -22.16 9.20 17.08
N VAL A 389 -21.11 8.36 17.03
CA VAL A 389 -20.26 8.03 18.19
C VAL A 389 -19.27 9.16 18.52
N LEU A 390 -19.03 10.08 17.59
CA LEU A 390 -18.03 11.13 17.74
C LEU A 390 -18.48 12.21 18.72
N GLN A 391 -17.50 12.84 19.37
CA GLN A 391 -17.76 13.85 20.39
C GLN A 391 -18.25 15.17 19.79
N THR A 392 -17.76 15.51 18.59
CA THR A 392 -18.13 16.74 17.88
C THR A 392 -18.51 16.45 16.43
N THR A 393 -19.28 17.37 15.86
CA THR A 393 -19.67 17.32 14.46
C THR A 393 -18.74 18.18 13.59
N ALA A 394 -18.62 17.85 12.30
CA ALA A 394 -17.77 18.62 11.38
C ALA A 394 -18.09 20.15 11.34
N PRO A 395 -19.35 20.62 11.41
CA PRO A 395 -19.65 22.04 11.55
C PRO A 395 -19.16 22.67 12.86
N GLU A 396 -19.16 21.92 13.97
CA GLU A 396 -18.64 22.38 15.25
C GLU A 396 -17.12 22.49 15.22
N ASP A 397 -16.43 21.48 14.67
CA ASP A 397 -14.98 21.50 14.44
C ASP A 397 -14.57 22.67 13.54
N CYS A 398 -15.34 22.94 12.47
CA CYS A 398 -15.12 24.12 11.62
C CYS A 398 -15.23 25.44 12.41
N ARG A 399 -16.22 25.56 13.32
CA ARG A 399 -16.36 26.73 14.18
C ARG A 399 -15.19 26.86 15.15
N LEU A 400 -14.77 25.77 15.77
CA LEU A 400 -13.59 25.74 16.65
C LEU A 400 -12.34 26.21 15.93
N LEU A 401 -12.10 25.66 14.74
CA LEU A 401 -10.94 25.98 13.94
C LEU A 401 -10.90 27.46 13.57
N ASN A 402 -12.05 28.04 13.18
CA ASN A 402 -12.17 29.47 12.92
C ASN A 402 -11.86 30.33 14.16
N ILE A 403 -12.28 29.88 15.34
CA ILE A 403 -11.94 30.53 16.61
C ILE A 403 -10.42 30.44 16.86
N LEU A 404 -9.80 29.25 16.70
CA LEU A 404 -8.37 29.04 16.87
C LEU A 404 -7.50 29.84 15.88
N TYR A 405 -8.01 30.13 14.68
CA TYR A 405 -7.34 31.07 13.77
C TYR A 405 -7.37 32.50 14.32
N LYS A 406 -8.50 32.96 14.87
CA LYS A 406 -8.61 34.27 15.53
C LYS A 406 -7.72 34.39 16.78
N PHE A 407 -7.40 33.28 17.45
CA PHE A 407 -6.48 33.27 18.60
C PHE A 407 -5.04 33.71 18.27
N GLN A 408 -4.63 33.68 16.99
CA GLN A 408 -3.31 34.19 16.58
C GLN A 408 -3.28 35.73 16.49
N ASP A 409 -4.42 36.36 16.24
CA ASP A 409 -4.56 37.82 16.19
C ASP A 409 -4.74 38.35 17.61
N ILE A 410 -3.61 38.73 18.20
CA ILE A 410 -3.53 39.46 19.47
C ILE A 410 -4.56 40.60 19.41
N HIS A 411 -5.43 40.70 20.42
CA HIS A 411 -6.32 41.83 20.79
C HIS A 411 -7.82 41.56 20.96
N LYS A 412 -8.40 40.42 20.54
CA LYS A 412 -9.80 40.11 20.86
C LYS A 412 -10.03 38.63 21.16
N PHE A 413 -10.15 38.29 22.44
CA PHE A 413 -10.82 37.03 22.81
C PHE A 413 -12.29 37.14 22.38
N PRO A 414 -12.79 36.29 21.48
CA PRO A 414 -14.21 36.28 21.17
C PRO A 414 -15.01 35.88 22.42
N GLU A 415 -16.21 36.43 22.60
CA GLU A 415 -17.08 36.05 23.70
C GLU A 415 -17.37 34.54 23.64
N VAL A 416 -17.00 33.82 24.70
CA VAL A 416 -17.13 32.34 24.86
C VAL A 416 -18.60 31.85 24.74
N LYS A 417 -19.56 32.77 24.62
CA LYS A 417 -21.01 32.49 24.52
C LYS A 417 -21.44 31.84 23.19
N GLU A 418 -20.60 31.82 22.15
CA GLU A 418 -20.92 31.20 20.85
C GLU A 418 -20.44 29.74 20.68
N ILE A 419 -19.84 29.14 21.73
CA ILE A 419 -19.19 27.82 21.65
C ILE A 419 -20.12 26.72 22.24
N PRO A 420 -20.27 25.55 21.60
CA PRO A 420 -20.97 24.41 22.19
C PRO A 420 -20.42 24.05 23.58
N PRO A 421 -21.27 23.69 24.57
CA PRO A 421 -20.84 23.43 25.96
C PRO A 421 -19.65 22.46 26.16
N PRO A 422 -19.54 21.31 25.45
CA PRO A 422 -18.42 20.39 25.66
C PRO A 422 -17.09 20.98 25.15
N LEU A 423 -17.15 21.86 24.17
CA LEU A 423 -16.00 22.43 23.50
C LEU A 423 -15.49 23.69 24.23
N ALA A 424 -16.40 24.40 24.89
CA ALA A 424 -16.08 25.57 25.72
C ALA A 424 -15.26 25.17 26.95
N SER A 425 -15.56 24.03 27.58
CA SER A 425 -14.79 23.53 28.73
C SER A 425 -13.38 23.09 28.34
N GLU A 426 -13.21 22.41 27.19
CA GLU A 426 -11.89 22.05 26.66
C GLU A 426 -11.05 23.27 26.32
N LEU A 427 -11.66 24.27 25.67
CA LEU A 427 -10.99 25.54 25.36
C LEU A 427 -10.56 26.28 26.63
N CYS A 428 -11.43 26.34 27.64
CA CYS A 428 -11.09 26.93 28.94
C CYS A 428 -9.94 26.18 29.63
N ALA A 429 -9.99 24.84 29.67
CA ALA A 429 -8.93 24.02 30.25
C ALA A 429 -7.59 24.16 29.50
N PHE A 430 -7.64 24.26 28.16
CA PHE A 430 -6.47 24.53 27.34
C PHE A 430 -5.87 25.90 27.65
N ILE A 431 -6.72 26.94 27.73
CA ILE A 431 -6.30 28.30 28.06
C ILE A 431 -5.72 28.34 29.47
N GLU A 432 -6.35 27.72 30.46
CA GLU A 432 -5.84 27.67 31.84
C GLU A 432 -4.48 26.99 31.93
N LYS A 433 -4.29 25.85 31.24
CA LYS A 433 -3.00 25.16 31.20
C LYS A 433 -1.89 25.98 30.54
N ASN A 434 -2.24 26.82 29.55
CA ASN A 434 -1.29 27.55 28.73
C ASN A 434 -1.18 29.06 29.07
N LYS A 435 -1.98 29.55 30.03
CA LYS A 435 -1.89 30.89 30.59
C LYS A 435 -0.61 30.99 31.41
N ASN A 436 0.36 31.77 30.93
CA ASN A 436 1.31 32.39 31.84
C ASN A 436 0.61 33.59 32.49
N VAL A 437 0.64 33.69 33.80
CA VAL A 437 0.14 34.83 34.56
C VAL A 437 0.78 36.11 34.01
N ALA A 438 0.01 36.90 33.27
CA ALA A 438 0.35 38.28 32.94
C ALA A 438 -0.59 39.16 33.75
N SER A 439 -0.03 39.90 34.70
CA SER A 439 -0.67 41.03 35.34
C SER A 439 -1.19 41.99 34.27
N GLU A 440 -2.45 42.43 34.43
CA GLU A 440 -3.07 43.53 33.70
C GLU A 440 -3.19 43.39 32.17
N GLY A 441 -4.31 42.83 31.74
CA GLY A 441 -5.01 43.25 30.51
C GLY A 441 -4.46 42.82 29.15
N ILE A 442 -3.22 42.33 29.03
CA ILE A 442 -2.64 41.89 27.75
C ILE A 442 -2.12 40.45 27.88
N CYS A 443 -2.95 39.47 27.50
CA CYS A 443 -2.53 38.07 27.45
C CYS A 443 -1.84 37.78 26.10
N SER A 444 -0.51 37.86 26.05
CA SER A 444 0.26 37.32 24.92
C SER A 444 0.49 35.83 25.11
N LEU A 445 0.03 34.99 24.17
CA LEU A 445 0.31 33.55 24.19
C LEU A 445 1.82 33.29 24.15
N SER A 446 2.29 32.41 25.04
CA SER A 446 3.69 31.97 25.04
C SER A 446 4.04 31.25 23.73
N SER A 447 5.33 31.18 23.39
CA SER A 447 5.79 30.42 22.21
C SER A 447 5.43 28.93 22.28
N VAL A 448 5.30 28.39 23.49
CA VAL A 448 4.84 27.01 23.76
C VAL A 448 3.35 26.88 23.50
N ALA A 449 2.54 27.83 23.99
CA ALA A 449 1.10 27.84 23.78
C ALA A 449 0.75 27.94 22.29
N ARG A 450 1.45 28.81 21.54
CA ARG A 450 1.27 28.94 20.09
C ARG A 450 1.52 27.62 19.35
N ARG A 451 2.59 26.89 19.68
CA ARG A 451 2.88 25.59 19.06
C ARG A 451 1.82 24.54 19.39
N SER A 452 1.36 24.51 20.64
CA SER A 452 0.27 23.62 21.04
C SER A 452 -1.04 23.96 20.31
N THR A 453 -1.33 25.25 20.10
CA THR A 453 -2.45 25.69 19.27
C THR A 453 -2.32 25.23 17.81
N GLU A 454 -1.15 25.30 17.19
CA GLU A 454 -0.96 24.80 15.82
C GLU A 454 -1.16 23.29 15.70
N ARG A 455 -0.63 22.51 16.66
CA ARG A 455 -0.87 21.06 16.70
C ARG A 455 -2.35 20.73 16.92
N TRP A 456 -3.05 21.52 17.74
CA TRP A 456 -4.48 21.35 17.95
C TRP A 456 -5.29 21.66 16.69
N LYS A 457 -4.92 22.73 15.95
CA LYS A 457 -5.51 23.02 14.64
C LYS A 457 -5.30 21.87 13.66
N LEU A 458 -4.11 21.26 13.62
CA LEU A 458 -3.85 20.10 12.76
C LEU A 458 -4.73 18.91 13.16
N ALA A 459 -4.87 18.62 14.46
CA ALA A 459 -5.76 17.54 14.91
C ALA A 459 -7.22 17.77 14.48
N ILE A 460 -7.73 18.99 14.64
CA ILE A 460 -9.08 19.36 14.23
C ILE A 460 -9.23 19.36 12.71
N LEU A 461 -8.23 19.85 11.97
CA LEU A 461 -8.21 19.80 10.50
C LEU A 461 -8.23 18.36 9.98
N TRP A 462 -7.46 17.46 10.62
CA TRP A 462 -7.48 16.04 10.30
C TRP A 462 -8.86 15.43 10.60
N SER A 463 -9.45 15.75 11.75
CA SER A 463 -10.82 15.37 12.11
C SER A 463 -11.79 15.85 11.02
N ILE A 464 -11.79 17.13 10.65
CA ILE A 464 -12.68 17.67 9.60
C ILE A 464 -12.44 16.98 8.25
N GLY A 465 -11.19 16.69 7.86
CA GLY A 465 -10.88 15.99 6.61
C GLY A 465 -11.37 14.54 6.61
N SER A 466 -11.26 13.85 7.74
CA SER A 466 -11.69 12.47 7.94
C SER A 466 -13.22 12.33 8.08
N LEU A 467 -13.85 13.28 8.78
CA LEU A 467 -15.30 13.36 9.03
C LEU A 467 -16.06 14.04 7.88
N GLY A 468 -15.36 14.90 7.16
CA GLY A 468 -15.83 15.66 6.03
C GLY A 468 -15.06 15.26 4.78
N CYS A 469 -15.39 14.09 4.23
CA CYS A 469 -15.61 14.02 2.77
C CYS A 469 -16.57 15.16 2.44
N GLN A 470 -16.02 16.33 2.11
CA GLN A 470 -16.70 17.60 2.32
C GLN A 470 -17.98 17.70 1.49
N PHE A 471 -18.95 18.35 2.13
CA PHE A 471 -20.23 18.88 1.69
C PHE A 471 -20.28 19.64 0.34
N ARG A 472 -19.27 19.56 -0.54
CA ARG A 472 -19.22 20.29 -1.81
C ARG A 472 -19.52 19.49 -3.06
N ARG A 473 -19.66 18.17 -2.99
CA ARG A 473 -20.20 17.33 -4.07
C ARG A 473 -20.53 15.95 -3.52
N ALA A 474 -21.61 15.86 -2.74
CA ALA A 474 -22.34 14.60 -2.65
C ALA A 474 -22.97 14.33 -4.04
N TYR A 475 -22.14 14.06 -5.04
CA TYR A 475 -22.61 13.30 -6.18
C TYR A 475 -23.02 11.97 -5.59
N SER A 476 -24.33 11.73 -5.61
CA SER A 476 -24.95 10.41 -5.57
C SER A 476 -23.92 9.29 -5.76
N LEU A 477 -23.82 8.38 -4.78
CA LEU A 477 -23.03 7.13 -4.86
C LEU A 477 -23.26 6.34 -6.16
N LEU A 478 -24.30 6.69 -6.94
CA LEU A 478 -24.57 6.26 -8.30
C LEU A 478 -24.51 7.46 -9.24
N SER A 479 -23.52 7.52 -10.13
CA SER A 479 -23.55 8.46 -11.25
C SER A 479 -24.60 8.01 -12.27
N LEU A 480 -25.13 8.94 -13.08
CA LEU A 480 -26.04 8.59 -14.18
C LEU A 480 -25.42 7.57 -15.16
N ASN A 481 -24.09 7.51 -15.24
CA ASN A 481 -23.35 6.56 -16.07
C ASN A 481 -23.32 5.13 -15.48
N ASP A 482 -23.64 4.96 -14.20
CA ASP A 482 -23.72 3.65 -13.54
C ASP A 482 -25.09 2.97 -13.74
N LEU A 483 -26.06 3.66 -14.36
CA LEU A 483 -27.35 3.11 -14.74
C LEU A 483 -27.21 2.21 -15.97
N GLN A 484 -27.08 0.90 -15.74
CA GLN A 484 -27.17 -0.10 -16.80
C GLN A 484 -28.60 -0.66 -16.92
N ASP A 485 -29.05 -0.80 -18.18
CA ASP A 485 -30.26 -1.52 -18.59
C ASP A 485 -30.35 -2.91 -17.93
N ASN A 486 -31.56 -3.37 -17.64
CA ASN A 486 -31.78 -4.73 -17.10
C ASN A 486 -31.13 -5.79 -17.98
N LYS A 487 -30.54 -6.84 -17.38
CA LYS A 487 -29.83 -7.90 -18.11
C LYS A 487 -30.79 -8.57 -19.11
N GLY A 488 -30.58 -8.32 -20.41
CA GLY A 488 -31.43 -8.82 -21.50
C GLY A 488 -32.47 -7.83 -22.04
N ALA A 489 -32.51 -6.58 -21.57
CA ALA A 489 -33.39 -5.53 -22.09
C ALA A 489 -33.16 -5.24 -23.58
N ARG A 490 -31.91 -5.29 -24.04
CA ARG A 490 -31.56 -5.24 -25.47
C ARG A 490 -30.96 -6.58 -25.93
N LYS A 491 -31.63 -7.22 -26.89
CA LYS A 491 -31.07 -8.36 -27.64
C LYS A 491 -30.63 -7.87 -29.02
N GLN A 492 -29.46 -8.32 -29.48
CA GLN A 492 -29.00 -8.05 -30.83
C GLN A 492 -30.04 -8.54 -31.85
N LYS A 493 -30.55 -7.62 -32.67
CA LYS A 493 -31.66 -7.90 -33.61
C LYS A 493 -31.15 -8.85 -34.69
N THR A 494 -31.56 -10.11 -34.63
CA THR A 494 -31.10 -11.11 -35.60
C THR A 494 -32.06 -11.23 -36.76
N ARG A 495 -31.59 -10.88 -37.97
CA ARG A 495 -32.35 -11.04 -39.22
C ARG A 495 -32.57 -12.54 -39.49
N LYS A 496 -33.82 -12.98 -39.58
CA LYS A 496 -34.17 -14.38 -39.88
C LYS A 496 -34.32 -14.53 -41.39
N GLY A 497 -33.47 -15.37 -41.99
CA GLY A 497 -33.53 -15.73 -43.42
C GLY A 497 -33.80 -17.22 -43.62
N ARG A 498 -34.35 -17.60 -44.78
CA ARG A 498 -34.45 -19.00 -45.21
C ARG A 498 -33.23 -19.36 -46.07
N GLY A 499 -32.82 -20.63 -46.02
CA GLY A 499 -31.70 -21.15 -46.81
C GLY A 499 -30.33 -21.07 -46.12
N ILE A 500 -29.39 -21.85 -46.65
CA ILE A 500 -28.05 -22.05 -46.07
C ILE A 500 -27.22 -20.76 -46.02
N GLY A 501 -27.38 -19.87 -46.99
CA GLY A 501 -26.70 -18.56 -47.03
C GLY A 501 -27.05 -17.62 -45.86
N SER A 502 -28.08 -17.93 -45.06
CA SER A 502 -28.42 -17.16 -43.86
C SER A 502 -27.60 -17.52 -42.61
N GLY A 503 -26.74 -18.54 -42.68
CA GLY A 503 -25.96 -19.05 -41.55
C GLY A 503 -26.80 -19.71 -40.43
N LYS A 504 -28.14 -19.75 -40.55
CA LYS A 504 -29.07 -20.32 -39.56
C LYS A 504 -29.86 -21.53 -40.05
N GLY A 505 -29.38 -22.16 -41.12
CA GLY A 505 -29.98 -23.34 -41.74
C GLY A 505 -31.24 -23.05 -42.56
N LYS A 506 -31.83 -24.09 -43.15
CA LYS A 506 -32.96 -23.96 -44.09
C LYS A 506 -34.28 -23.50 -43.47
N THR A 507 -34.45 -23.62 -42.16
CA THR A 507 -35.72 -23.36 -41.46
C THR A 507 -35.74 -22.08 -40.62
N ALA A 508 -34.93 -21.08 -40.96
CA ALA A 508 -34.91 -19.78 -40.28
C ALA A 508 -34.77 -19.89 -38.74
N GLY A 509 -33.96 -20.85 -38.29
CA GLY A 509 -33.72 -21.13 -36.86
C GLY A 509 -34.83 -21.87 -36.11
N ARG A 510 -35.86 -22.43 -36.78
CA ARG A 510 -36.97 -23.17 -36.13
C ARG A 510 -36.79 -24.69 -36.05
N GLY A 511 -35.66 -25.24 -36.47
CA GLY A 511 -35.40 -26.70 -36.42
C GLY A 511 -36.24 -27.50 -37.42
N HIS A 512 -36.26 -28.83 -37.27
CA HIS A 512 -37.07 -29.78 -38.06
C HIS A 512 -38.20 -30.37 -37.21
N LYS A 513 -39.26 -30.91 -37.84
CA LYS A 513 -40.50 -31.38 -37.18
C LYS A 513 -40.25 -32.30 -35.97
N GLY A 514 -41.18 -32.27 -35.01
CA GLY A 514 -41.13 -33.04 -33.77
C GLY A 514 -40.52 -32.25 -32.60
N GLN A 515 -39.91 -32.94 -31.65
CA GLN A 515 -39.38 -32.35 -30.41
C GLN A 515 -38.23 -31.36 -30.67
N LYS A 516 -37.48 -31.55 -31.77
CA LYS A 516 -36.42 -30.62 -32.24
C LYS A 516 -36.94 -29.26 -32.74
N ALA A 517 -38.25 -29.12 -33.00
CA ALA A 517 -38.88 -27.82 -33.31
C ALA A 517 -39.41 -27.10 -32.05
N ARG A 518 -39.54 -27.82 -30.92
CA ARG A 518 -40.24 -27.34 -29.71
C ARG A 518 -39.31 -27.14 -28.49
N GLY A 519 -38.04 -27.55 -28.53
CA GLY A 519 -37.06 -27.28 -27.46
C GLY A 519 -35.79 -28.15 -27.49
N THR A 520 -34.92 -28.00 -26.48
CA THR A 520 -33.68 -28.77 -26.26
C THR A 520 -33.87 -29.97 -25.32
N TYR A 521 -33.03 -30.99 -25.47
CA TYR A 521 -33.06 -32.20 -24.64
C TYR A 521 -32.75 -31.89 -23.16
N LYS A 522 -33.42 -32.58 -22.22
CA LYS A 522 -32.92 -32.67 -20.83
C LYS A 522 -31.83 -33.74 -20.79
N PHE A 523 -30.66 -33.39 -20.25
CA PHE A 523 -29.54 -34.34 -20.09
C PHE A 523 -29.99 -35.51 -19.20
N GLY A 524 -29.98 -36.74 -19.72
CA GLY A 524 -30.45 -37.95 -19.02
C GLY A 524 -31.89 -38.40 -19.32
N PHE A 525 -32.54 -37.88 -20.38
CA PHE A 525 -33.86 -38.35 -20.82
C PHE A 525 -33.72 -39.59 -21.73
N GLU A 526 -34.08 -40.77 -21.22
CA GLU A 526 -33.96 -42.07 -21.93
C GLU A 526 -35.31 -42.57 -22.49
N GLY A 527 -36.35 -41.73 -22.48
CA GLY A 527 -37.70 -42.10 -22.93
C GLY A 527 -38.45 -42.99 -21.93
N GLY A 528 -39.29 -43.90 -22.45
CA GLY A 528 -40.15 -44.81 -21.65
C GLY A 528 -39.46 -46.09 -21.14
N GLN A 529 -38.13 -46.17 -21.22
CA GLN A 529 -37.34 -47.28 -20.67
C GLN A 529 -36.93 -47.04 -19.21
N THR A 530 -36.68 -48.10 -18.43
CA THR A 530 -36.09 -47.99 -17.09
C THR A 530 -34.72 -47.28 -17.12
N PRO A 531 -34.49 -46.21 -16.34
CA PRO A 531 -33.27 -45.40 -16.45
C PRO A 531 -31.97 -46.17 -16.18
N LEU A 532 -30.91 -45.89 -16.96
CA LEU A 532 -29.60 -46.55 -16.87
C LEU A 532 -28.99 -46.52 -15.47
N ARG A 533 -29.17 -45.43 -14.72
CA ARG A 533 -28.73 -45.30 -13.31
C ARG A 533 -29.35 -46.33 -12.35
N ARG A 534 -30.47 -46.95 -12.73
CA ARG A 534 -31.11 -48.06 -12.00
C ARG A 534 -30.69 -49.44 -12.53
N ARG A 535 -30.16 -49.53 -13.75
CA ARG A 535 -29.72 -50.78 -14.37
C ARG A 535 -28.27 -51.15 -14.04
N VAL A 536 -27.43 -50.16 -13.72
CA VAL A 536 -26.00 -50.40 -13.46
C VAL A 536 -25.77 -50.67 -11.96
N PRO A 537 -25.18 -51.82 -11.58
CA PRO A 537 -24.86 -52.10 -10.18
C PRO A 537 -23.77 -51.15 -9.67
N LYS A 538 -24.01 -50.52 -8.51
CA LYS A 538 -23.06 -49.59 -7.88
C LYS A 538 -21.97 -50.37 -7.15
N ARG A 539 -20.81 -50.53 -7.78
CA ARG A 539 -19.63 -51.18 -7.17
C ARG A 539 -18.72 -50.13 -6.53
N GLY A 540 -18.40 -50.27 -5.24
CA GLY A 540 -17.45 -49.40 -4.53
C GLY A 540 -16.02 -49.58 -5.02
N PHE A 541 -15.25 -48.48 -5.08
CA PHE A 541 -13.85 -48.48 -5.50
C PHE A 541 -12.93 -48.85 -4.33
N LYS A 542 -12.26 -50.00 -4.41
CA LYS A 542 -11.07 -50.34 -3.60
C LYS A 542 -9.86 -50.27 -4.54
N ASN A 543 -8.88 -49.42 -4.21
CA ASN A 543 -7.65 -49.25 -5.00
C ASN A 543 -6.60 -50.32 -4.62
N PRO A 544 -6.24 -51.27 -5.50
CA PRO A 544 -5.23 -52.29 -5.21
C PRO A 544 -3.78 -51.79 -5.26
N PHE A 545 -3.53 -50.52 -5.63
CA PHE A 545 -2.18 -49.95 -5.79
C PHE A 545 -1.83 -48.91 -4.71
N SER A 546 -2.38 -49.05 -3.51
CA SER A 546 -2.03 -48.18 -2.37
C SER A 546 -0.56 -48.42 -1.97
N LEU A 547 0.30 -47.41 -2.14
CA LEU A 547 1.69 -47.43 -1.69
C LEU A 547 1.86 -46.47 -0.51
N THR A 548 2.53 -46.94 0.54
CA THR A 548 2.88 -46.16 1.74
C THR A 548 4.30 -45.63 1.57
N PHE A 549 4.48 -44.31 1.52
CA PHE A 549 5.79 -43.67 1.37
C PHE A 549 6.32 -43.20 2.73
N GLN A 550 7.65 -43.27 2.92
CA GLN A 550 8.34 -42.74 4.09
C GLN A 550 9.22 -41.55 3.67
N ASP A 551 9.21 -40.47 4.45
CA ASP A 551 9.98 -39.26 4.13
C ASP A 551 11.49 -39.51 4.35
N SER A 552 12.30 -39.19 3.35
CA SER A 552 13.75 -39.39 3.36
C SER A 552 14.53 -38.16 3.85
N GLY A 553 13.88 -36.99 3.98
CA GLY A 553 14.52 -35.75 4.44
C GLY A 553 15.60 -35.16 3.52
N ALA A 554 15.84 -35.76 2.34
CA ALA A 554 16.92 -35.36 1.43
C ALA A 554 16.67 -34.04 0.67
N ILE A 555 15.44 -33.50 0.74
CA ILE A 555 15.04 -32.25 0.06
C ILE A 555 14.40 -31.31 1.10
N GLY A 556 14.67 -30.01 1.00
CA GLY A 556 14.17 -29.00 1.94
C GLY A 556 12.64 -28.90 2.03
N LYS A 557 12.13 -28.36 3.14
CA LYS A 557 10.69 -28.32 3.50
C LYS A 557 9.80 -27.46 2.58
N GLN A 558 10.38 -26.66 1.68
CA GLN A 558 9.66 -25.75 0.79
C GLN A 558 9.89 -26.16 -0.67
N ILE A 559 8.92 -26.83 -1.27
CA ILE A 559 8.91 -27.21 -2.68
C ILE A 559 7.71 -26.56 -3.35
N GLU A 560 7.97 -25.69 -4.33
CA GLU A 560 6.91 -24.97 -5.06
C GLU A 560 6.57 -25.63 -6.41
N ASP A 561 7.59 -25.97 -7.21
CA ASP A 561 7.43 -26.40 -8.62
C ASP A 561 7.99 -27.82 -8.91
N GLY A 562 8.28 -28.61 -7.87
CA GLY A 562 8.78 -29.98 -7.97
C GLY A 562 10.30 -30.11 -7.92
N ALA A 563 10.82 -31.28 -8.27
CA ALA A 563 12.26 -31.60 -8.18
C ALA A 563 12.90 -31.79 -9.56
N ARG A 564 14.10 -31.21 -9.75
CA ARG A 564 14.91 -31.37 -10.97
C ARG A 564 16.23 -32.09 -10.65
N LEU A 565 16.48 -33.21 -11.33
CA LEU A 565 17.71 -33.97 -11.20
C LEU A 565 18.83 -33.40 -12.11
N MET A 566 19.95 -33.02 -11.49
CA MET A 566 21.10 -32.40 -12.12
C MET A 566 22.29 -33.36 -12.18
N GLY A 567 23.13 -33.28 -13.22
CA GLY A 567 24.22 -34.23 -13.46
C GLY A 567 25.56 -33.89 -12.81
N ARG A 568 25.60 -33.05 -11.77
CA ARG A 568 26.84 -32.78 -11.02
C ARG A 568 27.12 -33.97 -10.10
N GLY A 569 28.30 -34.56 -10.18
CA GLY A 569 28.66 -35.78 -9.42
C GLY A 569 28.12 -37.08 -10.03
N ALA A 570 27.77 -37.09 -11.32
CA ALA A 570 27.29 -38.26 -12.04
C ALA A 570 28.20 -39.51 -11.92
N GLU A 571 29.50 -39.28 -11.73
CA GLU A 571 30.54 -40.33 -11.60
C GLU A 571 30.51 -41.05 -10.25
N LEU A 572 29.77 -40.53 -9.26
CA LEU A 572 29.66 -41.10 -7.91
C LEU A 572 28.47 -42.07 -7.76
N ILE A 573 27.63 -42.21 -8.80
CA ILE A 573 26.46 -43.09 -8.75
C ILE A 573 26.91 -44.53 -9.00
N GLN A 574 26.98 -45.31 -7.92
CA GLN A 574 27.42 -46.72 -7.96
C GLN A 574 26.25 -47.72 -7.87
N TRP A 575 25.08 -47.27 -7.44
CA TRP A 575 23.93 -48.13 -7.12
C TRP A 575 22.76 -47.91 -8.10
N PRO A 576 22.00 -48.96 -8.45
CA PRO A 576 20.80 -48.83 -9.26
C PRO A 576 19.68 -48.15 -8.45
N ILE A 577 19.34 -46.91 -8.80
CA ILE A 577 18.28 -46.12 -8.13
C ILE A 577 17.15 -45.82 -9.12
N HIS A 578 15.90 -46.03 -8.70
CA HIS A 578 14.72 -45.71 -9.48
C HIS A 578 14.06 -44.41 -8.99
N LEU A 579 13.96 -43.40 -9.85
CA LEU A 579 13.52 -42.05 -9.47
C LEU A 579 12.34 -41.56 -10.31
N GLU A 580 11.37 -40.93 -9.65
CA GLU A 580 10.29 -40.16 -10.29
C GLU A 580 10.50 -38.68 -10.01
N VAL A 581 10.82 -37.89 -11.04
CA VAL A 581 11.18 -36.47 -10.91
C VAL A 581 10.42 -35.59 -11.88
N SER A 582 10.27 -34.29 -11.59
CA SER A 582 9.57 -33.36 -12.47
C SER A 582 10.39 -33.03 -13.72
N ARG A 583 11.72 -32.94 -13.58
CA ARG A 583 12.66 -32.70 -14.69
C ARG A 583 13.98 -33.43 -14.45
N VAL A 584 14.67 -33.77 -15.53
CA VAL A 584 16.01 -34.39 -15.48
C VAL A 584 16.88 -33.87 -16.61
N THR A 585 18.17 -33.67 -16.34
CA THR A 585 19.18 -33.35 -17.36
C THR A 585 19.67 -34.61 -18.08
N ALA A 586 20.04 -34.51 -19.37
CA ALA A 586 20.47 -35.67 -20.16
C ALA A 586 21.64 -36.44 -19.53
N ARG A 587 22.66 -35.71 -19.04
CA ARG A 587 23.82 -36.28 -18.33
C ARG A 587 23.43 -37.06 -17.07
N ALA A 588 22.48 -36.53 -16.27
CA ALA A 588 22.03 -37.22 -15.06
C ALA A 588 21.23 -38.48 -15.37
N LYS A 589 20.37 -38.43 -16.39
CA LYS A 589 19.58 -39.59 -16.83
C LYS A 589 20.50 -40.72 -17.29
N ALA A 590 21.47 -40.40 -18.15
CA ALA A 590 22.43 -41.37 -18.67
C ALA A 590 23.26 -42.01 -17.54
N ALA A 591 23.69 -41.25 -16.55
CA ALA A 591 24.44 -41.77 -15.42
C ALA A 591 23.64 -42.74 -14.54
N VAL A 592 22.36 -42.41 -14.25
CA VAL A 592 21.48 -43.30 -13.48
C VAL A 592 21.16 -44.58 -14.24
N GLU A 593 20.91 -44.48 -15.56
CA GLU A 593 20.65 -45.65 -16.41
C GLU A 593 21.90 -46.52 -16.60
N ALA A 594 23.09 -45.92 -16.68
CA ALA A 594 24.36 -46.65 -16.73
C ALA A 594 24.65 -47.43 -15.44
N ALA A 595 24.23 -46.92 -14.28
CA ALA A 595 24.31 -47.62 -13.00
C ALA A 595 23.20 -48.68 -12.80
N GLY A 596 22.35 -48.92 -13.81
CA GLY A 596 21.25 -49.90 -13.77
C GLY A 596 19.94 -49.38 -13.14
N GLY A 597 19.84 -48.08 -12.87
CA GLY A 597 18.64 -47.42 -12.35
C GLY A 597 17.64 -47.00 -13.45
N SER A 598 16.52 -46.38 -13.06
CA SER A 598 15.55 -45.84 -14.03
C SER A 598 15.00 -44.48 -13.60
N VAL A 599 14.92 -43.52 -14.51
CA VAL A 599 14.35 -42.19 -14.21
C VAL A 599 13.11 -41.93 -15.05
N ARG A 600 11.98 -41.62 -14.40
CA ARG A 600 10.72 -41.23 -15.04
C ARG A 600 10.39 -39.77 -14.78
N ARG A 601 10.01 -39.05 -15.84
CA ARG A 601 9.54 -37.66 -15.73
C ARG A 601 8.05 -37.62 -15.46
N VAL A 602 7.67 -37.03 -14.34
CA VAL A 602 6.29 -37.07 -13.84
C VAL A 602 5.72 -35.67 -13.71
N HIS A 603 4.50 -35.46 -14.23
CA HIS A 603 3.81 -34.18 -14.12
C HIS A 603 2.93 -34.08 -12.87
N TYR A 604 3.17 -33.03 -12.08
CA TYR A 604 2.27 -32.55 -11.04
C TYR A 604 1.94 -31.07 -11.28
N ASN A 605 0.67 -30.70 -11.17
CA ASN A 605 0.27 -29.30 -11.02
C ASN A 605 0.46 -28.88 -9.53
N LYS A 606 0.58 -27.58 -9.22
CA LYS A 606 0.78 -27.06 -7.85
C LYS A 606 -0.15 -27.68 -6.81
N LEU A 607 -1.43 -27.83 -7.16
CA LEU A 607 -2.43 -28.43 -6.26
C LEU A 607 -2.21 -29.94 -6.09
N GLY A 608 -1.79 -30.66 -7.14
CA GLY A 608 -1.43 -32.07 -7.07
C GLY A 608 -0.14 -32.31 -6.28
N LEU A 609 0.86 -31.43 -6.42
CA LEU A 609 2.11 -31.51 -5.65
C LEU A 609 1.84 -31.26 -4.16
N ARG A 610 0.96 -30.30 -3.83
CA ARG A 610 0.50 -30.09 -2.45
C ARG A 610 -0.26 -31.29 -1.90
N ALA A 611 -1.07 -31.95 -2.72
CA ALA A 611 -1.78 -33.18 -2.33
C ALA A 611 -0.83 -34.36 -2.10
N LEU A 612 0.28 -34.43 -2.83
CA LEU A 612 1.33 -35.42 -2.62
C LEU A 612 2.12 -35.16 -1.33
N LEU A 613 2.54 -33.91 -1.09
CA LEU A 613 3.40 -33.55 0.04
C LEU A 613 2.65 -33.35 1.37
N LYS A 614 1.41 -32.86 1.33
CA LYS A 614 0.61 -32.50 2.52
C LYS A 614 -0.85 -32.95 2.34
N PRO A 615 -1.12 -34.26 2.24
CA PRO A 615 -2.49 -34.77 2.07
C PRO A 615 -3.42 -34.40 3.23
N GLU A 616 -2.92 -34.37 4.47
CA GLU A 616 -3.68 -33.99 5.68
C GLU A 616 -4.25 -32.57 5.62
N TRP A 617 -3.62 -31.67 4.86
CA TRP A 617 -4.13 -30.31 4.70
C TRP A 617 -5.52 -30.31 4.04
N PHE A 618 -5.76 -31.24 3.11
CA PHE A 618 -7.06 -31.42 2.46
C PHE A 618 -8.07 -32.00 3.45
N GLU A 619 -7.66 -32.97 4.26
CA GLU A 619 -8.51 -33.58 5.28
C GLU A 619 -8.94 -32.58 6.37
N LYS A 620 -8.00 -31.80 6.94
CA LYS A 620 -8.30 -30.74 7.93
C LYS A 620 -9.26 -29.68 7.40
N LYS A 621 -9.28 -29.47 6.08
CA LYS A 621 -10.20 -28.54 5.41
C LYS A 621 -11.49 -29.20 4.91
N GLY A 622 -11.71 -30.48 5.20
CA GLY A 622 -12.88 -31.24 4.75
C GLY A 622 -12.97 -31.37 3.21
N ARG A 623 -11.84 -31.29 2.51
CA ARG A 623 -11.75 -31.34 1.04
C ARG A 623 -11.25 -32.69 0.58
N LEU A 624 -11.78 -33.16 -0.54
CA LEU A 624 -11.28 -34.37 -1.20
C LEU A 624 -9.92 -34.11 -1.86
N LEU A 625 -9.07 -35.13 -1.89
CA LEU A 625 -7.85 -35.08 -2.69
C LEU A 625 -8.21 -34.87 -4.17
N PRO A 626 -7.49 -33.98 -4.87
CA PRO A 626 -7.72 -33.75 -6.30
C PRO A 626 -7.44 -35.03 -7.10
N ARG A 627 -8.03 -35.13 -8.29
CA ARG A 627 -7.62 -36.16 -9.25
C ARG A 627 -6.24 -35.80 -9.84
N PRO A 628 -5.42 -36.80 -10.21
CA PRO A 628 -4.19 -36.58 -10.96
C PRO A 628 -4.41 -35.68 -12.18
N ALA A 629 -3.67 -34.57 -12.24
CA ALA A 629 -3.80 -33.60 -13.32
C ALA A 629 -3.11 -34.13 -14.58
N ARG A 630 -3.82 -34.11 -15.72
CA ARG A 630 -3.22 -34.42 -17.02
C ARG A 630 -2.26 -33.28 -17.41
N PRO A 631 -1.09 -33.59 -18.02
CA PRO A 631 -0.19 -32.56 -18.46
C PRO A 631 -0.84 -31.69 -19.54
N PRO A 632 -0.62 -30.36 -19.52
CA PRO A 632 -1.09 -29.48 -20.58
C PRO A 632 -0.43 -29.86 -21.92
N PRO A 633 -1.07 -29.59 -23.07
CA PRO A 633 -0.58 -30.02 -24.38
C PRO A 633 0.90 -29.65 -24.65
N LYS A 634 1.35 -28.48 -24.19
CA LYS A 634 2.75 -28.00 -24.34
C LYS A 634 3.79 -28.83 -23.57
N LEU A 635 3.37 -29.57 -22.55
CA LEU A 635 4.24 -30.39 -21.70
C LEU A 635 4.07 -31.89 -21.92
N LYS A 636 3.09 -32.30 -22.74
CA LYS A 636 2.74 -33.70 -22.97
C LYS A 636 3.92 -34.52 -23.48
N ASP A 637 4.74 -33.95 -24.35
CA ASP A 637 5.91 -34.63 -24.94
C ASP A 637 7.17 -34.53 -24.06
N LYS A 638 7.11 -33.77 -22.96
CA LYS A 638 8.22 -33.55 -22.02
C LYS A 638 8.10 -34.39 -20.75
N VAL A 639 7.01 -35.12 -20.58
CA VAL A 639 6.73 -35.93 -19.39
C VAL A 639 6.34 -37.34 -19.82
N ASP A 640 6.82 -38.32 -19.08
CA ASP A 640 6.66 -39.73 -19.42
C ASP A 640 5.36 -40.29 -18.81
N SER A 641 4.90 -39.73 -17.68
CA SER A 641 3.68 -40.17 -16.99
C SER A 641 2.97 -39.07 -16.19
N ILE A 642 1.72 -39.36 -15.82
CA ILE A 642 0.91 -38.54 -14.92
C ILE A 642 1.27 -38.90 -13.47
N GLY A 643 1.43 -37.88 -12.61
CA GLY A 643 1.74 -38.06 -11.20
C GLY A 643 0.68 -38.82 -10.42
N ARG A 644 1.12 -39.78 -9.61
CA ARG A 644 0.24 -40.56 -8.73
C ARG A 644 0.04 -39.80 -7.42
N LEU A 645 -1.20 -39.82 -6.92
CA LEU A 645 -1.54 -39.22 -5.63
C LEU A 645 -1.89 -40.34 -4.64
N PRO A 646 -1.61 -40.13 -3.33
CA PRO A 646 -1.93 -41.10 -2.30
C PRO A 646 -3.45 -41.34 -2.24
N ALA A 647 -3.85 -42.54 -1.82
CA ALA A 647 -5.25 -42.87 -1.62
C ALA A 647 -5.82 -42.05 -0.45
N PRO A 648 -7.10 -41.64 -0.48
CA PRO A 648 -7.72 -40.96 0.65
C PRO A 648 -7.77 -41.88 1.87
N THR A 649 -7.35 -41.37 3.02
CA THR A 649 -7.10 -42.16 4.24
C THR A 649 -8.38 -42.58 4.98
N LYS A 650 -9.55 -42.01 4.65
CA LYS A 650 -10.86 -42.44 5.16
C LYS A 650 -11.84 -42.74 4.00
N PRO A 651 -12.48 -43.92 3.95
CA PRO A 651 -13.68 -44.08 3.14
C PRO A 651 -14.80 -43.24 3.76
N LEU A 652 -15.56 -42.51 2.93
CA LEU A 652 -16.67 -41.67 3.38
C LEU A 652 -17.77 -42.53 4.04
N PRO A 653 -18.32 -42.14 5.20
CA PRO A 653 -19.58 -42.73 5.66
C PRO A 653 -20.69 -42.36 4.67
N PHE A 654 -21.42 -43.36 4.19
CA PHE A 654 -22.67 -43.13 3.47
C PHE A 654 -23.67 -42.54 4.47
N VAL A 655 -24.09 -41.30 4.26
CA VAL A 655 -25.28 -40.78 4.93
C VAL A 655 -26.48 -41.48 4.30
N VAL A 656 -27.06 -42.43 5.04
CA VAL A 656 -28.39 -42.96 4.76
C VAL A 656 -29.35 -42.06 5.53
N GLU A 657 -29.97 -41.11 4.84
CA GLU A 657 -31.24 -40.53 5.28
C GLU A 657 -32.34 -41.50 4.82
N GLU A 658 -32.99 -42.15 5.79
CA GLU A 658 -34.42 -42.52 5.81
C GLU A 658 -34.63 -43.67 6.81
N ALA A 659 -35.23 -43.36 7.97
CA ALA A 659 -36.20 -44.20 8.67
C ALA A 659 -36.67 -43.49 9.96
N GLU A 660 -37.55 -42.49 9.81
CA GLU A 660 -38.63 -42.32 10.79
C GLU A 660 -39.76 -43.27 10.38
N SER A 661 -40.11 -44.21 11.23
CA SER A 661 -41.48 -44.55 11.62
C SER A 661 -41.54 -45.93 12.28
N VAL A 662 -42.61 -46.11 13.06
CA VAL A 662 -43.11 -47.34 13.70
C VAL A 662 -42.73 -47.51 15.17
N SER A 663 -43.45 -46.73 16.00
CA SER A 663 -44.33 -47.20 17.08
C SER A 663 -44.03 -48.54 17.75
N ALA A 664 -43.88 -48.51 19.09
CA ALA A 664 -44.83 -49.07 20.07
C ALA A 664 -44.09 -49.38 21.39
N ALA A 665 -44.58 -48.79 22.49
CA ALA A 665 -44.53 -49.41 23.81
C ALA A 665 -45.39 -50.71 23.77
N PRO A 666 -45.18 -51.76 24.59
CA PRO A 666 -45.06 -51.64 26.06
C PRO A 666 -44.13 -52.64 26.78
N ALA A 667 -43.71 -52.26 27.98
CA ALA A 667 -43.79 -53.00 29.26
C ALA A 667 -42.88 -52.31 30.28
#